data_AF-A0A9N8H214-F1
#
_entry.id   AF-A0A9N8H214-F1
#
_cell.length_a   1.000
_cell.length_b   1.000
_cell.length_c   1.000
_cell.angle_alpha   90.00
_cell.angle_beta   90.00
_cell.angle_gamma   90.00
#
_symmetry.space_group_name_H-M   'P 1'
#
loop_
_entity.id
_entity.type
_entity.pdbx_description
1 polymer ?
#
loop_
_entity_poly.entity_id
_entity_poly.type
_entity_poly.pdbx_seq_one_letter_code
_entity_poly.pdbx_strand_id
1 'polypeptide(L)'
;MSGASAPTSNWDGAAMTQTDMMEKDTVLVLDHDDNLIGSESKRGSHEFNKKQPRGVLHRAFSVFIFDESTGELLLQQRASTKITFPNVWTNTCCSHPLHGMEPAEVDKPEDVANGTVMGVKHAAIRKLYHELGIPSSELPIENFKFLTRLHYWAADTVTHGAKSPWGEHEIDYVLFLCVPNKSAITVKPHPDEVDAIKWVTKDALLEMFQDKSLLFSPWFRLIAKKWMVNKGGWWEDLKETMTTDKHCDFDNIQRFDPPSEHLGGEGEAGPLFDTGDKSKKQGAYGKIKIHTESKLAQLSHLDEVFAAFTFMYVNPLKSNLDTDYIRKTFSQEDLAFCDEVLVKVSRSFAAVIRQLPSAMLVDIMIFYLVLRALDTVEDDTTAFDSHETKIKELKTFRERALVDPNWSMDGVGEGDELLLLQQFPKCHRVYAALNPKSREIIDDITQRMADGMAEFVGKDLGQGTKDISEYNRYCHFVAGLVGEGLSRLFAQSGLEQESFGKEVKLSDQMGLFLQKTNIIRDYLEDYVDGRAFWPQSVWKKYSKTGDLGYFARQTDKDAQVKALECVNDLVTDALELVPDCLVYMSKLQCAEIFRFCAIPQVMAIATLDKCYANPNVFTGVVKIRKGTSCKLILRTNNLDEVHETFYIFSKAIISKAKKQQAAGVVDPSYARTMKACDTILEWTQAGYNRQTRARRVPLILSGGLLAAAGMVAFGSSSSSSDTKGAIGAALVGTAGLVYTFGSSALRSGSGLKTADELSKK
;
A
#
# COMPACT_ATOMS: atom_id res chain seq x y z
N MET A 1 -32.57 12.02 45.54
CA MET A 1 -33.94 12.32 45.03
C MET A 1 -33.71 12.95 43.66
N SER A 2 -34.13 12.42 42.53
CA SER A 2 -35.26 11.54 42.20
C SER A 2 -34.79 10.43 41.25
N GLY A 3 -35.05 9.17 41.62
CA GLY A 3 -35.07 8.08 40.65
C GLY A 3 -36.27 8.27 39.73
N ALA A 4 -36.01 8.40 38.44
CA ALA A 4 -37.02 8.23 37.41
C ALA A 4 -36.89 6.80 36.90
N SER A 5 -37.88 5.98 37.22
CA SER A 5 -38.11 4.67 36.61
C SER A 5 -38.14 4.80 35.09
N ALA A 6 -37.24 4.09 34.39
CA ALA A 6 -37.35 3.92 32.95
C ALA A 6 -38.70 3.25 32.65
N PRO A 7 -39.56 3.84 31.82
CA PRO A 7 -40.78 3.16 31.38
C PRO A 7 -40.37 2.02 30.45
N THR A 8 -40.61 0.78 30.85
CA THR A 8 -40.67 -0.37 29.95
C THR A 8 -41.94 -0.25 29.10
N SER A 9 -41.86 0.53 28.02
CA SER A 9 -42.92 0.59 27.01
C SER A 9 -42.57 -0.30 25.84
N ASN A 10 -43.48 -1.20 25.45
CA ASN A 10 -43.45 -1.89 24.15
C ASN A 10 -43.30 -0.84 23.04
N TRP A 11 -42.09 -0.67 22.52
CA TRP A 11 -41.82 0.18 21.36
C TRP A 11 -42.41 -0.52 20.14
N ASP A 12 -43.39 0.09 19.46
CA ASP A 12 -43.94 -0.41 18.20
C ASP A 12 -43.80 0.59 17.04
N GLY A 13 -43.30 1.81 17.30
CA GLY A 13 -43.00 2.84 16.30
C GLY A 13 -44.22 3.43 15.56
N ALA A 14 -45.37 2.76 15.61
CA ALA A 14 -46.52 3.00 14.72
C ALA A 14 -47.20 4.37 14.89
N ALA A 15 -46.97 5.05 16.02
CA ALA A 15 -47.50 6.40 16.29
C ALA A 15 -46.43 7.50 16.29
N MET A 16 -45.18 7.17 15.92
CA MET A 16 -44.04 8.10 15.96
C MET A 16 -43.74 8.64 14.56
N THR A 17 -43.61 9.96 14.45
CA THR A 17 -43.07 10.58 13.23
C THR A 17 -41.58 10.23 13.07
N GLN A 18 -41.01 10.44 11.88
CA GLN A 18 -39.56 10.29 11.67
C GLN A 18 -38.75 11.18 12.63
N THR A 19 -39.25 12.39 12.93
CA THR A 19 -38.64 13.28 13.93
C THR A 19 -38.76 12.72 15.34
N ASP A 20 -39.90 12.15 15.72
CA ASP A 20 -40.07 11.50 17.02
C ASP A 20 -39.07 10.35 17.21
N MET A 21 -38.89 9.52 16.19
CA MET A 21 -37.90 8.43 16.21
C MET A 21 -36.48 8.96 16.33
N MET A 22 -36.13 10.04 15.63
CA MET A 22 -34.81 10.67 15.75
C MET A 22 -34.50 11.13 17.18
N GLU A 23 -35.48 11.69 17.88
CA GLU A 23 -35.27 12.25 19.23
C GLU A 23 -35.42 11.20 20.35
N LYS A 24 -36.33 10.24 20.20
CA LYS A 24 -36.67 9.28 21.27
C LYS A 24 -35.88 7.97 21.20
N ASP A 25 -35.51 7.51 19.99
CA ASP A 25 -34.74 6.28 19.85
C ASP A 25 -33.31 6.51 20.32
N THR A 26 -32.84 5.64 21.20
CA THR A 26 -31.47 5.68 21.72
C THR A 26 -30.69 4.51 21.15
N VAL A 27 -29.68 4.79 20.33
CA VAL A 27 -28.82 3.80 19.68
C VAL A 27 -27.61 3.44 20.55
N LEU A 28 -27.01 2.29 20.26
CA LEU A 28 -25.81 1.80 20.95
C LEU A 28 -24.56 2.46 20.38
N VAL A 29 -23.82 3.23 21.19
CA VAL A 29 -22.58 3.92 20.78
C VAL A 29 -21.39 3.01 21.02
N LEU A 30 -20.51 2.92 20.02
CA LEU A 30 -19.42 1.96 19.98
C LEU A 30 -18.06 2.65 19.84
N ASP A 31 -17.00 1.94 20.23
CA ASP A 31 -15.66 2.19 19.72
C ASP A 31 -15.43 1.49 18.36
N HIS A 32 -14.23 1.65 17.80
CA HIS A 32 -13.87 1.07 16.50
C HIS A 32 -13.77 -0.47 16.48
N ASP A 33 -13.78 -1.12 17.65
CA ASP A 33 -13.65 -2.57 17.81
C ASP A 33 -15.00 -3.21 18.23
N ASP A 34 -16.11 -2.48 18.03
CA ASP A 34 -17.48 -2.91 18.36
C ASP A 34 -17.72 -3.14 19.86
N ASN A 35 -16.93 -2.48 20.73
CA ASN A 35 -17.21 -2.46 22.16
C ASN A 35 -18.22 -1.35 22.46
N LEU A 36 -19.23 -1.69 23.26
CA LEU A 36 -20.24 -0.74 23.73
C LEU A 36 -19.60 0.27 24.70
N ILE A 37 -19.58 1.55 24.33
CA ILE A 37 -19.04 2.64 25.16
C ILE A 37 -20.14 3.54 25.75
N GLY A 38 -21.36 3.44 25.23
CA GLY A 38 -22.48 4.22 25.73
C GLY A 38 -23.72 4.10 24.85
N SER A 39 -24.59 5.10 24.94
CA SER A 39 -25.80 5.21 24.15
C SER A 39 -26.08 6.69 23.85
N GLU A 40 -26.63 7.00 22.68
CA GLU A 40 -26.93 8.36 22.24
C GLU A 40 -28.26 8.37 21.48
N SER A 41 -28.94 9.51 21.44
CA SER A 41 -30.09 9.71 20.56
C SER A 41 -29.74 9.39 19.11
N LYS A 42 -30.70 8.85 18.38
CA LYS A 42 -30.54 8.58 16.95
C LYS A 42 -30.17 9.87 16.20
N ARG A 43 -30.79 11.00 16.56
CA ARG A 43 -30.44 12.33 16.03
C ARG A 43 -28.98 12.68 16.27
N GLY A 44 -28.53 12.65 17.52
CA GLY A 44 -27.15 13.00 17.87
C GLY A 44 -26.11 12.11 17.20
N SER A 45 -26.49 10.88 16.86
CA SER A 45 -25.60 9.93 16.18
C SER A 45 -25.48 10.16 14.67
N HIS A 46 -26.53 10.67 14.03
CA HIS A 46 -26.60 10.89 12.58
C HIS A 46 -26.32 12.34 12.16
N GLU A 47 -26.19 13.27 13.13
CA GLU A 47 -25.90 14.67 12.86
C GLU A 47 -24.39 14.88 12.59
N PHE A 48 -24.08 15.47 11.44
CA PHE A 48 -22.71 15.74 11.00
C PHE A 48 -22.42 17.21 11.23
N ASN A 49 -21.30 17.51 11.89
CA ASN A 49 -20.87 18.88 12.12
C ASN A 49 -19.36 18.94 12.31
N LYS A 50 -18.76 20.13 12.39
CA LYS A 50 -17.30 20.29 12.52
C LYS A 50 -16.67 19.61 13.74
N LYS A 51 -17.44 19.37 14.81
CA LYS A 51 -16.97 18.65 16.01
C LYS A 51 -17.13 17.14 15.87
N GLN A 52 -18.11 16.70 15.10
CA GLN A 52 -18.42 15.29 14.81
C GLN A 52 -18.49 15.11 13.29
N PRO A 53 -17.33 15.09 12.61
CA PRO A 53 -17.30 15.23 11.17
C PRO A 53 -18.01 14.09 10.41
N ARG A 54 -18.24 12.96 11.07
CA ARG A 54 -18.91 11.76 10.52
C ARG A 54 -20.09 11.30 11.39
N GLY A 55 -20.59 12.13 12.31
CA GLY A 55 -21.51 11.67 13.35
C GLY A 55 -20.84 10.83 14.43
N VAL A 56 -21.65 10.14 15.23
CA VAL A 56 -21.19 9.26 16.32
C VAL A 56 -21.26 7.82 15.84
N LEU A 57 -20.19 7.05 16.07
CA LEU A 57 -20.16 5.64 15.72
C LEU A 57 -21.18 4.85 16.56
N HIS A 58 -22.10 4.15 15.90
CA HIS A 58 -23.14 3.37 16.56
C HIS A 58 -23.42 2.02 15.87
N ARG A 59 -24.11 1.11 16.55
CA ARG A 59 -24.45 -0.22 16.01
C ARG A 59 -25.66 -0.15 15.08
N ALA A 60 -25.59 -0.86 13.95
CA ALA A 60 -26.68 -1.02 13.00
C ALA A 60 -26.83 -2.49 12.55
N PHE A 61 -27.86 -2.78 11.78
CA PHE A 61 -28.04 -4.07 11.11
C PHE A 61 -28.69 -3.95 9.72
N SER A 62 -28.36 -4.91 8.87
CA SER A 62 -28.90 -5.09 7.52
C SER A 62 -29.48 -6.51 7.37
N VAL A 63 -30.79 -6.60 7.15
CA VAL A 63 -31.50 -7.87 6.88
C VAL A 63 -31.66 -8.10 5.38
N PHE A 64 -31.47 -9.35 4.95
CA PHE A 64 -31.73 -9.85 3.61
C PHE A 64 -32.65 -11.08 3.66
N ILE A 65 -33.87 -10.94 3.14
CA ILE A 65 -34.85 -12.04 3.07
C ILE A 65 -34.91 -12.60 1.64
N PHE A 66 -34.61 -13.89 1.51
CA PHE A 66 -34.66 -14.61 0.24
C PHE A 66 -35.86 -15.55 0.15
N ASP A 67 -36.44 -15.65 -1.05
CA ASP A 67 -37.36 -16.72 -1.44
C ASP A 67 -36.51 -17.94 -1.85
N GLU A 68 -36.54 -19.01 -1.06
CA GLU A 68 -35.75 -20.22 -1.32
C GLU A 68 -36.19 -20.94 -2.61
N SER A 69 -37.47 -20.80 -3.00
CA SER A 69 -38.00 -21.47 -4.20
C SER A 69 -37.56 -20.83 -5.50
N THR A 70 -37.27 -19.52 -5.50
CA THR A 70 -36.86 -18.77 -6.70
C THR A 70 -35.44 -18.20 -6.62
N GLY A 71 -34.85 -18.12 -5.43
CA GLY A 71 -33.60 -17.42 -5.16
C GLY A 71 -33.73 -15.90 -5.22
N GLU A 72 -34.94 -15.33 -5.23
CA GLU A 72 -35.17 -13.89 -5.27
C GLU A 72 -34.93 -13.23 -3.89
N LEU A 73 -34.35 -12.03 -3.87
CA LEU A 73 -34.19 -11.18 -2.68
C LEU A 73 -35.31 -10.14 -2.61
N LEU A 74 -35.90 -9.95 -1.44
CA LEU A 74 -36.82 -8.83 -1.18
C LEU A 74 -36.04 -7.54 -0.93
N LEU A 75 -36.25 -6.55 -1.79
CA LEU A 75 -35.76 -5.18 -1.62
C LEU A 75 -36.89 -4.24 -1.21
N GLN A 76 -36.52 -3.15 -0.55
CA GLN A 76 -37.40 -2.01 -0.32
C GLN A 76 -36.81 -0.71 -0.88
N GLN A 77 -37.68 0.19 -1.31
CA GLN A 77 -37.36 1.59 -1.54
C GLN A 77 -37.77 2.38 -0.29
N ARG A 78 -36.81 3.07 0.32
CA ARG A 78 -37.04 3.87 1.52
C ARG A 78 -38.02 5.00 1.23
N ALA A 79 -38.96 5.24 2.13
CA ALA A 79 -39.95 6.30 1.99
C ALA A 79 -39.31 7.68 1.81
N SER A 80 -39.94 8.52 1.00
CA SER A 80 -39.57 9.92 0.79
C SER A 80 -39.57 10.77 2.07
N THR A 81 -40.29 10.33 3.11
CA THR A 81 -40.38 11.02 4.42
C THR A 81 -39.19 10.76 5.35
N LYS A 82 -38.28 9.83 5.00
CA LYS A 82 -37.09 9.50 5.81
C LYS A 82 -36.13 10.70 5.87
N ILE A 83 -35.56 10.93 7.06
CA ILE A 83 -34.61 12.02 7.28
C ILE A 83 -33.24 11.71 6.66
N THR A 84 -32.76 10.47 6.81
CA THR A 84 -31.51 9.99 6.19
C THR A 84 -31.83 9.08 5.00
N PHE A 85 -31.17 9.35 3.87
CA PHE A 85 -31.24 8.60 2.62
C PHE A 85 -32.68 8.24 2.19
N PRO A 86 -33.58 9.21 1.98
CA PRO A 86 -34.91 8.95 1.41
C PRO A 86 -34.83 8.50 -0.06
N ASN A 87 -35.85 7.79 -0.54
CA ASN A 87 -36.04 7.35 -1.94
C ASN A 87 -35.02 6.33 -2.49
N VAL A 88 -34.02 5.92 -1.71
CA VAL A 88 -33.02 4.94 -2.16
C VAL A 88 -33.55 3.51 -2.04
N TRP A 89 -33.23 2.67 -3.02
CA TRP A 89 -33.38 1.22 -2.94
C TRP A 89 -32.31 0.62 -2.02
N THR A 90 -32.72 -0.29 -1.15
CA THR A 90 -31.86 -0.94 -0.16
C THR A 90 -32.27 -2.40 0.03
N ASN A 91 -31.47 -3.15 0.78
CA ASN A 91 -31.82 -4.50 1.26
C ASN A 91 -33.13 -4.52 2.06
N THR A 92 -33.61 -5.71 2.42
CA THR A 92 -34.97 -5.93 2.94
C THR A 92 -35.35 -4.99 4.09
N CYS A 93 -34.48 -4.83 5.10
CA CYS A 93 -34.70 -3.91 6.21
C CYS A 93 -33.37 -3.51 6.84
N CYS A 94 -33.23 -2.25 7.26
CA CYS A 94 -32.04 -1.76 7.97
C CYS A 94 -32.43 -0.85 9.11
N SER A 95 -31.86 -1.05 10.30
CA SER A 95 -32.02 -0.12 11.41
C SER A 95 -30.98 -0.37 12.50
N HIS A 96 -31.34 -0.06 13.74
CA HIS A 96 -30.45 0.01 14.87
C HIS A 96 -31.02 -0.84 16.00
N PRO A 97 -30.19 -1.63 16.70
CA PRO A 97 -30.52 -2.10 18.02
C PRO A 97 -30.66 -0.90 18.97
N LEU A 98 -31.70 -0.90 19.80
CA LEU A 98 -32.00 0.21 20.71
C LEU A 98 -31.62 -0.13 22.15
N HIS A 99 -31.13 0.89 22.87
CA HIS A 99 -30.81 0.77 24.29
C HIS A 99 -32.08 0.69 25.14
N GLY A 100 -32.11 -0.20 26.15
CA GLY A 100 -33.19 -0.29 27.13
C GLY A 100 -34.44 -1.05 26.67
N MET A 101 -34.34 -1.80 25.57
CA MET A 101 -35.44 -2.62 25.02
C MET A 101 -35.66 -3.92 25.80
N GLU A 102 -36.91 -4.41 25.77
CA GLU A 102 -37.29 -5.74 26.23
C GLU A 102 -38.13 -6.44 25.13
N PRO A 103 -37.69 -7.61 24.59
CA PRO A 103 -36.42 -8.29 24.87
C PRO A 103 -35.19 -7.44 24.56
N ALA A 104 -34.08 -7.71 25.26
CA ALA A 104 -32.84 -6.97 25.10
C ALA A 104 -32.28 -7.06 23.67
N GLU A 105 -31.81 -5.92 23.16
CA GLU A 105 -31.23 -5.77 21.82
C GLU A 105 -29.71 -5.55 21.82
N VAL A 106 -29.05 -5.82 22.95
CA VAL A 106 -27.62 -5.60 23.11
C VAL A 106 -26.88 -6.94 23.09
N ASP A 107 -25.98 -7.09 22.12
CA ASP A 107 -25.05 -8.21 22.04
C ASP A 107 -23.72 -7.89 22.73
N LYS A 108 -23.20 -8.88 23.47
CA LYS A 108 -21.86 -8.83 24.10
C LYS A 108 -20.80 -9.38 23.12
N PRO A 109 -19.51 -9.06 23.33
CA PRO A 109 -18.43 -9.59 22.50
C PRO A 109 -18.44 -11.12 22.36
N GLU A 110 -18.84 -11.85 23.40
CA GLU A 110 -18.94 -13.31 23.36
C GLU A 110 -20.06 -13.80 22.44
N ASP A 111 -21.19 -13.07 22.39
CA ASP A 111 -22.35 -13.37 21.53
C ASP A 111 -22.02 -13.14 20.05
N VAL A 112 -21.11 -12.19 19.77
CA VAL A 112 -20.59 -11.93 18.42
C VAL A 112 -19.61 -13.01 18.02
N ALA A 113 -18.64 -13.34 18.88
CA ALA A 113 -17.60 -14.33 18.61
C ALA A 113 -18.16 -15.74 18.34
N ASN A 114 -19.30 -16.08 18.95
CA ASN A 114 -19.98 -17.36 18.73
C ASN A 114 -21.11 -17.29 17.69
N GLY A 115 -21.33 -16.12 17.06
CA GLY A 115 -22.32 -15.89 16.01
C GLY A 115 -23.78 -15.94 16.43
N THR A 116 -24.09 -15.96 17.74
CA THR A 116 -25.47 -16.06 18.23
C THR A 116 -26.25 -14.77 18.00
N VAL A 117 -25.65 -13.64 18.39
CA VAL A 117 -26.12 -12.25 18.21
C VAL A 117 -27.64 -12.09 18.41
N MET A 118 -28.16 -12.52 19.56
CA MET A 118 -29.60 -12.51 19.83
C MET A 118 -30.18 -11.09 19.93
N GLY A 119 -29.41 -10.12 20.41
CA GLY A 119 -29.82 -8.74 20.56
C GLY A 119 -30.19 -8.10 19.23
N VAL A 120 -29.29 -8.15 18.26
CA VAL A 120 -29.55 -7.62 16.91
C VAL A 120 -30.68 -8.38 16.20
N LYS A 121 -30.86 -9.68 16.46
CA LYS A 121 -31.97 -10.47 15.89
C LYS A 121 -33.33 -10.02 16.44
N HIS A 122 -33.42 -9.70 17.74
CA HIS A 122 -34.63 -9.07 18.31
C HIS A 122 -34.93 -7.73 17.63
N ALA A 123 -33.90 -6.89 17.45
CA ALA A 123 -34.03 -5.61 16.75
C ALA A 123 -34.50 -5.77 15.30
N ALA A 124 -33.96 -6.76 14.59
CA ALA A 124 -34.36 -7.10 13.22
C ALA A 124 -35.83 -7.50 13.12
N ILE A 125 -36.31 -8.41 13.99
CA ILE A 125 -37.72 -8.84 14.01
C ILE A 125 -38.64 -7.65 14.30
N ARG A 126 -38.30 -6.82 15.30
CA ARG A 126 -39.06 -5.60 15.63
C ARG A 126 -39.15 -4.67 14.43
N LYS A 127 -38.03 -4.41 13.75
CA LYS A 127 -38.01 -3.46 12.62
C LYS A 127 -38.65 -4.02 11.36
N LEU A 128 -38.54 -5.32 11.09
CA LEU A 128 -39.26 -5.98 9.98
C LEU A 128 -40.77 -5.88 10.16
N TYR A 129 -41.27 -6.02 11.39
CA TYR A 129 -42.69 -5.76 11.68
C TYR A 129 -43.04 -4.28 11.45
N HIS A 130 -42.22 -3.35 11.93
CA HIS A 130 -42.49 -1.93 11.78
C HIS A 130 -42.45 -1.44 10.31
N GLU A 131 -41.41 -1.77 9.54
CA GLU A 131 -41.24 -1.27 8.16
C GLU A 131 -42.07 -2.06 7.15
N LEU A 132 -42.11 -3.39 7.28
CA LEU A 132 -42.68 -4.29 6.29
C LEU A 132 -43.93 -5.03 6.77
N GLY A 133 -44.38 -4.80 8.00
CA GLY A 133 -45.60 -5.42 8.54
C GLY A 133 -45.50 -6.93 8.72
N ILE A 134 -44.29 -7.50 8.73
CA ILE A 134 -44.07 -8.95 8.82
C ILE A 134 -44.24 -9.40 10.28
N PRO A 135 -45.25 -10.24 10.62
CA PRO A 135 -45.45 -10.70 11.98
C PRO A 135 -44.27 -11.52 12.51
N SER A 136 -43.91 -11.33 13.77
CA SER A 136 -42.80 -12.08 14.41
C SER A 136 -43.03 -13.60 14.41
N SER A 137 -44.28 -14.08 14.37
CA SER A 137 -44.61 -15.50 14.25
C SER A 137 -44.19 -16.12 12.92
N GLU A 138 -43.95 -15.30 11.89
CA GLU A 138 -43.47 -15.72 10.57
C GLU A 138 -41.94 -15.56 10.43
N LEU A 139 -41.28 -15.06 11.47
CA LEU A 139 -39.84 -14.80 11.53
C LEU A 139 -39.19 -15.55 12.71
N PRO A 140 -39.10 -16.90 12.66
CA PRO A 140 -38.43 -17.65 13.72
C PRO A 140 -36.99 -17.17 13.89
N ILE A 141 -36.63 -16.79 15.12
CA ILE A 141 -35.37 -16.09 15.40
C ILE A 141 -34.14 -16.94 15.09
N GLU A 142 -34.27 -18.25 15.22
CA GLU A 142 -33.26 -19.26 14.89
C GLU A 142 -32.94 -19.33 13.40
N ASN A 143 -33.84 -18.86 12.53
CA ASN A 143 -33.63 -18.88 11.08
C ASN A 143 -32.76 -17.71 10.58
N PHE A 144 -32.49 -16.72 11.43
CA PHE A 144 -31.57 -15.64 11.09
C PHE A 144 -30.12 -16.11 11.18
N LYS A 145 -29.43 -16.07 10.04
CA LYS A 145 -27.98 -16.32 9.94
C LYS A 145 -27.23 -15.00 10.02
N PHE A 146 -26.33 -14.89 10.98
CA PHE A 146 -25.36 -13.80 11.05
C PHE A 146 -24.12 -14.14 10.22
N LEU A 147 -23.70 -13.22 9.35
CA LEU A 147 -22.58 -13.43 8.44
C LEU A 147 -21.33 -12.67 8.87
N THR A 148 -21.41 -11.35 9.01
CA THR A 148 -20.25 -10.50 9.27
C THR A 148 -20.66 -9.12 9.81
N ARG A 149 -19.67 -8.33 10.22
CA ARG A 149 -19.81 -6.92 10.59
C ARG A 149 -19.14 -5.99 9.58
N LEU A 150 -19.77 -4.86 9.30
CA LEU A 150 -19.34 -3.83 8.36
C LEU A 150 -19.19 -2.48 9.07
N HIS A 151 -17.99 -1.90 9.13
CA HIS A 151 -17.77 -0.53 9.58
C HIS A 151 -17.71 0.42 8.39
N TYR A 152 -18.68 1.33 8.29
CA TYR A 152 -18.69 2.34 7.24
C TYR A 152 -19.21 3.67 7.77
N TRP A 153 -19.05 4.73 6.99
CA TRP A 153 -19.75 5.99 7.20
C TRP A 153 -20.18 6.56 5.84
N ALA A 154 -21.19 7.42 5.80
CA ALA A 154 -21.62 8.10 4.58
C ALA A 154 -22.38 9.38 4.91
N ALA A 155 -22.06 10.50 4.25
CA ALA A 155 -22.91 11.68 4.28
C ALA A 155 -24.06 11.56 3.25
N ASP A 156 -25.27 11.99 3.61
CA ASP A 156 -26.43 12.03 2.70
C ASP A 156 -26.40 13.28 1.81
N THR A 157 -25.34 13.37 1.02
CA THR A 157 -25.05 14.46 0.08
C THR A 157 -25.98 14.47 -1.12
N VAL A 158 -26.57 13.33 -1.46
CA VAL A 158 -27.51 13.19 -2.58
C VAL A 158 -28.81 13.91 -2.25
N THR A 159 -29.28 13.81 -1.01
CA THR A 159 -30.53 14.43 -0.55
C THR A 159 -30.32 15.86 -0.09
N HIS A 160 -29.32 16.11 0.76
CA HIS A 160 -29.14 17.39 1.46
C HIS A 160 -27.99 18.25 0.90
N GLY A 161 -27.34 17.79 -0.16
CA GLY A 161 -26.25 18.50 -0.84
C GLY A 161 -24.88 18.34 -0.15
N ALA A 162 -23.85 18.98 -0.72
CA ALA A 162 -22.46 18.79 -0.31
C ALA A 162 -22.16 19.12 1.18
N LYS A 163 -22.98 19.96 1.81
CA LYS A 163 -22.90 20.30 3.24
C LYS A 163 -24.01 19.62 4.05
N SER A 164 -24.35 18.39 3.71
CA SER A 164 -25.39 17.63 4.40
C SER A 164 -25.14 17.61 5.92
N PRO A 165 -26.12 18.03 6.74
CA PRO A 165 -26.07 17.88 8.20
C PRO A 165 -26.35 16.43 8.64
N TRP A 166 -26.70 15.55 7.70
CA TRP A 166 -27.14 14.19 7.98
C TRP A 166 -26.25 13.15 7.29
N GLY A 167 -26.03 12.04 7.99
CA GLY A 167 -25.37 10.86 7.47
C GLY A 167 -25.40 9.72 8.49
N GLU A 168 -24.64 8.68 8.22
CA GLU A 168 -24.53 7.48 9.05
C GLU A 168 -23.05 7.15 9.30
N HIS A 169 -22.72 6.63 10.49
CA HIS A 169 -21.40 6.08 10.85
C HIS A 169 -21.60 4.89 11.75
N GLU A 170 -21.46 3.69 11.18
CA GLU A 170 -22.08 2.50 11.74
C GLU A 170 -21.14 1.29 11.70
N ILE A 171 -21.26 0.44 12.71
CA ILE A 171 -20.88 -0.98 12.63
C ILE A 171 -22.16 -1.78 12.41
N ASP A 172 -22.35 -2.21 11.17
CA ASP A 172 -23.54 -2.86 10.63
C ASP A 172 -23.42 -4.38 10.66
N TYR A 173 -24.42 -5.06 11.21
CA TYR A 173 -24.49 -6.52 11.31
C TYR A 173 -25.30 -7.09 10.15
N VAL A 174 -24.69 -7.97 9.36
CA VAL A 174 -25.34 -8.56 8.18
C VAL A 174 -26.09 -9.84 8.58
N LEU A 175 -27.41 -9.82 8.41
CA LEU A 175 -28.32 -10.91 8.74
C LEU A 175 -29.05 -11.43 7.50
N PHE A 176 -29.00 -12.74 7.28
CA PHE A 176 -29.73 -13.42 6.21
C PHE A 176 -30.87 -14.25 6.79
N LEU A 177 -31.97 -14.33 6.04
CA LEU A 177 -33.12 -15.17 6.30
C LEU A 177 -33.61 -15.75 4.97
N CYS A 178 -33.88 -17.05 4.92
CA CYS A 178 -34.56 -17.67 3.78
C CYS A 178 -35.96 -18.10 4.20
N VAL A 179 -36.96 -17.75 3.38
CA VAL A 179 -38.34 -18.21 3.53
C VAL A 179 -38.65 -19.23 2.44
N PRO A 180 -39.49 -20.25 2.71
CA PRO A 180 -39.75 -21.30 1.73
C PRO A 180 -40.27 -20.80 0.37
N ASN A 181 -41.06 -19.72 0.40
CA ASN A 181 -41.45 -18.93 -0.76
C ASN A 181 -42.00 -17.57 -0.29
N LYS A 182 -42.03 -16.57 -1.18
CA LYS A 182 -42.51 -15.22 -0.86
C LYS A 182 -43.98 -15.13 -0.39
N SER A 183 -44.80 -16.15 -0.69
CA SER A 183 -46.18 -16.22 -0.17
C SER A 183 -46.26 -16.79 1.25
N ALA A 184 -45.16 -17.30 1.81
CA ALA A 184 -45.08 -17.78 3.17
C ALA A 184 -44.93 -16.65 4.21
N ILE A 185 -44.69 -15.42 3.75
CA ILE A 185 -44.60 -14.24 4.61
C ILE A 185 -45.58 -13.14 4.20
N THR A 186 -46.13 -12.46 5.20
CA THR A 186 -46.99 -11.30 5.06
C THR A 186 -46.12 -10.07 4.91
N VAL A 187 -46.23 -9.35 3.79
CA VAL A 187 -45.55 -8.07 3.58
C VAL A 187 -46.60 -6.96 3.41
N LYS A 188 -46.67 -6.06 4.39
CA LYS A 188 -47.54 -4.87 4.45
C LYS A 188 -46.69 -3.66 4.79
N PRO A 189 -46.08 -3.00 3.79
CA PRO A 189 -45.15 -1.90 4.04
C PRO A 189 -45.81 -0.71 4.75
N HIS A 190 -45.11 -0.14 5.72
CA HIS A 190 -45.55 1.09 6.38
C HIS A 190 -45.26 2.30 5.50
N PRO A 191 -46.25 3.15 5.19
CA PRO A 191 -46.09 4.22 4.19
C PRO A 191 -45.06 5.29 4.58
N ASP A 192 -44.83 5.51 5.88
CA ASP A 192 -43.78 6.43 6.34
C ASP A 192 -42.37 5.82 6.39
N GLU A 193 -42.23 4.54 6.04
CA GLU A 193 -40.94 3.83 6.05
C GLU A 193 -40.55 3.31 4.66
N VAL A 194 -41.53 2.87 3.86
CA VAL A 194 -41.32 2.16 2.60
C VAL A 194 -42.28 2.67 1.51
N ASP A 195 -41.71 3.18 0.42
CA ASP A 195 -42.49 3.63 -0.76
C ASP A 195 -42.78 2.48 -1.73
N ALA A 196 -41.86 1.52 -1.86
CA ALA A 196 -42.00 0.39 -2.77
C ALA A 196 -41.25 -0.85 -2.28
N ILE A 197 -41.68 -2.03 -2.73
CA ILE A 197 -40.97 -3.29 -2.52
C ILE A 197 -40.76 -4.00 -3.86
N LYS A 198 -39.71 -4.82 -3.96
CA LYS A 198 -39.44 -5.62 -5.16
C LYS A 198 -38.70 -6.90 -4.81
N TRP A 199 -39.22 -8.03 -5.29
CA TRP A 199 -38.46 -9.29 -5.32
C TRP A 199 -37.60 -9.30 -6.58
N VAL A 200 -36.30 -9.55 -6.45
CA VAL A 200 -35.36 -9.51 -7.58
C VAL A 200 -34.45 -10.73 -7.58
N THR A 201 -34.16 -11.24 -8.77
CA THR A 201 -33.06 -12.19 -8.96
C THR A 201 -31.72 -11.46 -8.90
N LYS A 202 -30.63 -12.24 -8.78
CA LYS A 202 -29.26 -11.71 -8.87
C LYS A 202 -29.04 -10.89 -10.14
N ASP A 203 -29.47 -11.38 -11.30
CA ASP A 203 -29.33 -10.69 -12.57
C ASP A 203 -30.17 -9.41 -12.63
N ALA A 204 -31.42 -9.46 -12.16
CA ALA A 204 -32.27 -8.28 -12.10
C ALA A 204 -31.71 -7.19 -11.17
N LEU A 205 -31.06 -7.56 -10.06
CA LEU A 205 -30.36 -6.61 -9.20
C LEU A 205 -29.16 -5.98 -9.93
N LEU A 206 -28.37 -6.77 -10.65
CA LEU A 206 -27.24 -6.26 -11.43
C LEU A 206 -27.71 -5.28 -12.51
N GLU A 207 -28.83 -5.56 -13.19
CA GLU A 207 -29.47 -4.63 -14.13
C GLU A 207 -29.91 -3.34 -13.43
N MET A 208 -30.57 -3.45 -12.27
CA MET A 208 -30.99 -2.27 -11.51
C MET A 208 -29.79 -1.41 -11.07
N PHE A 209 -28.63 -2.00 -10.74
CA PHE A 209 -27.41 -1.23 -10.44
C PHE A 209 -26.84 -0.44 -11.63
N GLN A 210 -27.20 -0.80 -12.87
CA GLN A 210 -26.82 -0.05 -14.07
C GLN A 210 -27.79 1.08 -14.41
N ASP A 211 -29.01 1.04 -13.86
CA ASP A 211 -30.01 2.09 -14.08
C ASP A 211 -29.69 3.34 -13.24
N LYS A 212 -29.19 4.37 -13.92
CA LYS A 212 -28.82 5.66 -13.31
C LYS A 212 -30.01 6.46 -12.78
N SER A 213 -31.25 6.08 -13.11
CA SER A 213 -32.46 6.71 -12.55
C SER A 213 -32.78 6.20 -11.14
N LEU A 214 -32.20 5.07 -10.74
CA LEU A 214 -32.37 4.49 -9.42
C LEU A 214 -31.27 4.97 -8.48
N LEU A 215 -31.66 5.33 -7.26
CA LEU A 215 -30.74 5.59 -6.16
C LEU A 215 -30.64 4.34 -5.29
N PHE A 216 -29.44 4.07 -4.79
CA PHE A 216 -29.18 2.96 -3.87
C PHE A 216 -28.52 3.47 -2.60
N SER A 217 -28.83 2.85 -1.47
CA SER A 217 -28.10 3.13 -0.25
C SER A 217 -26.63 2.72 -0.39
N PRO A 218 -25.70 3.51 0.19
CA PRO A 218 -24.27 3.23 0.06
C PRO A 218 -23.89 1.87 0.67
N TRP A 219 -24.44 1.52 1.83
CA TRP A 219 -24.15 0.26 2.50
C TRP A 219 -24.64 -0.96 1.70
N PHE A 220 -25.88 -0.94 1.19
CA PHE A 220 -26.41 -2.07 0.42
C PHE A 220 -25.59 -2.30 -0.84
N ARG A 221 -25.21 -1.23 -1.55
CA ARG A 221 -24.36 -1.33 -2.74
C ARG A 221 -22.99 -1.92 -2.41
N LEU A 222 -22.40 -1.53 -1.28
CA LEU A 222 -21.14 -2.09 -0.78
C LEU A 222 -21.29 -3.59 -0.46
N ILE A 223 -22.29 -3.96 0.34
CA ILE A 223 -22.53 -5.36 0.74
C ILE A 223 -22.77 -6.23 -0.49
N ALA A 224 -23.67 -5.79 -1.38
CA ALA A 224 -24.05 -6.54 -2.56
C ALA A 224 -22.86 -6.79 -3.49
N LYS A 225 -22.11 -5.72 -3.84
CA LYS A 225 -20.97 -5.81 -4.74
C LYS A 225 -19.77 -6.52 -4.17
N LYS A 226 -19.56 -6.50 -2.85
CA LYS A 226 -18.38 -7.15 -2.26
C LYS A 226 -18.60 -8.63 -2.03
N TRP A 227 -19.78 -9.01 -1.52
CA TRP A 227 -19.97 -10.36 -1.01
C TRP A 227 -21.14 -11.12 -1.62
N MET A 228 -22.17 -10.45 -2.15
CA MET A 228 -23.37 -11.17 -2.60
C MET A 228 -23.28 -11.63 -4.05
N VAL A 229 -23.04 -10.71 -4.98
CA VAL A 229 -23.26 -10.95 -6.41
C VAL A 229 -22.01 -11.46 -7.17
N ASN A 230 -20.85 -11.50 -6.53
CA ASN A 230 -19.62 -11.98 -7.15
C ASN A 230 -19.63 -13.50 -7.34
N LYS A 231 -18.67 -14.00 -8.12
CA LYS A 231 -18.40 -15.45 -8.26
C LYS A 231 -17.91 -16.00 -6.92
N GLY A 232 -18.52 -17.08 -6.43
CA GLY A 232 -18.35 -17.61 -5.08
C GLY A 232 -18.96 -16.75 -3.97
N GLY A 233 -19.81 -15.77 -4.32
CA GLY A 233 -20.48 -14.89 -3.35
C GLY A 233 -21.65 -15.56 -2.63
N TRP A 234 -22.16 -14.92 -1.59
CA TRP A 234 -23.24 -15.41 -0.72
C TRP A 234 -24.52 -15.81 -1.47
N TRP A 235 -24.80 -15.18 -2.61
CA TRP A 235 -26.00 -15.45 -3.40
C TRP A 235 -25.79 -16.55 -4.47
N GLU A 236 -24.57 -17.03 -4.68
CA GLU A 236 -24.34 -18.10 -5.66
C GLU A 236 -24.79 -19.47 -5.13
N ASP A 237 -24.55 -19.72 -3.84
CA ASP A 237 -25.09 -20.89 -3.13
C ASP A 237 -25.71 -20.43 -1.79
N LEU A 238 -26.99 -20.04 -1.86
CA LEU A 238 -27.75 -19.63 -0.68
C LEU A 238 -27.85 -20.77 0.34
N LYS A 239 -27.91 -22.03 -0.11
CA LYS A 239 -28.03 -23.17 0.78
C LYS A 239 -26.75 -23.35 1.59
N GLU A 240 -25.59 -23.29 0.95
CA GLU A 240 -24.29 -23.34 1.64
C GLU A 240 -24.12 -22.14 2.58
N THR A 241 -24.52 -20.94 2.15
CA THR A 241 -24.48 -19.72 2.96
C THR A 241 -25.31 -19.83 4.22
N MET A 242 -26.52 -20.39 4.14
CA MET A 242 -27.42 -20.51 5.29
C MET A 242 -27.07 -21.69 6.22
N THR A 243 -26.51 -22.77 5.68
CA THR A 243 -26.32 -24.03 6.44
C THR A 243 -24.90 -24.25 6.96
N THR A 244 -23.92 -23.46 6.51
CA THR A 244 -22.51 -23.58 6.91
C THR A 244 -21.96 -22.26 7.43
N ASP A 245 -20.73 -22.29 7.96
CA ASP A 245 -19.99 -21.08 8.38
C ASP A 245 -18.97 -20.62 7.35
N LYS A 246 -18.98 -21.17 6.13
CA LYS A 246 -17.99 -20.86 5.08
C LYS A 246 -17.87 -19.37 4.78
N HIS A 247 -18.99 -18.66 4.87
CA HIS A 247 -19.10 -17.24 4.55
C HIS A 247 -19.19 -16.34 5.79
N CYS A 248 -19.04 -16.93 6.98
CA CYS A 248 -19.08 -16.22 8.24
C CYS A 248 -17.70 -15.67 8.62
N ASP A 249 -17.67 -14.42 9.08
CA ASP A 249 -16.49 -13.77 9.65
C ASP A 249 -16.91 -13.04 10.92
N PHE A 250 -16.78 -13.73 12.05
CA PHE A 250 -17.17 -13.21 13.36
C PHE A 250 -16.03 -12.43 14.01
N ASP A 251 -14.79 -12.80 13.72
CA ASP A 251 -13.60 -12.23 14.36
C ASP A 251 -13.27 -10.82 13.86
N ASN A 252 -13.56 -10.54 12.59
CA ASN A 252 -13.17 -9.28 11.97
C ASN A 252 -14.35 -8.32 11.75
N ILE A 253 -14.03 -7.03 11.67
CA ILE A 253 -14.94 -5.97 11.24
C ILE A 253 -14.43 -5.45 9.90
N GLN A 254 -15.25 -5.57 8.87
CA GLN A 254 -14.92 -5.19 7.50
C GLN A 254 -15.07 -3.68 7.34
N ARG A 255 -14.00 -2.92 7.05
CA ARG A 255 -14.02 -1.44 7.12
C ARG A 255 -13.92 -0.78 5.75
N PHE A 256 -14.76 0.23 5.48
CA PHE A 256 -14.84 0.90 4.17
C PHE A 256 -15.22 2.36 4.30
N ASP A 257 -14.68 3.17 3.40
CA ASP A 257 -15.19 4.51 3.15
C ASP A 257 -16.32 4.47 2.15
N PRO A 258 -17.17 5.50 2.17
CA PRO A 258 -18.24 5.60 1.21
C PRO A 258 -17.68 5.99 -0.17
N PRO A 259 -18.49 5.79 -1.23
CA PRO A 259 -18.21 6.38 -2.54
C PRO A 259 -17.97 7.89 -2.46
N SER A 260 -17.19 8.43 -3.41
CA SER A 260 -16.75 9.84 -3.39
C SER A 260 -17.87 10.86 -3.28
N GLU A 261 -19.04 10.54 -3.85
CA GLU A 261 -20.24 11.36 -3.80
C GLU A 261 -20.76 11.57 -2.37
N HIS A 262 -20.48 10.65 -1.45
CA HIS A 262 -20.90 10.65 -0.05
C HIS A 262 -19.81 11.10 0.94
N LEU A 263 -18.66 11.58 0.43
CA LEU A 263 -17.63 12.23 1.25
C LEU A 263 -18.05 13.68 1.59
N GLY A 264 -17.47 14.25 2.65
CA GLY A 264 -17.73 15.62 3.08
C GLY A 264 -18.87 15.73 4.09
N GLY A 265 -20.00 16.31 3.68
CA GLY A 265 -21.07 16.75 4.58
C GLY A 265 -20.72 18.05 5.33
N GLU A 266 -21.57 18.47 6.25
CA GLU A 266 -21.32 19.64 7.11
C GLU A 266 -20.08 19.47 8.00
N GLY A 267 -19.70 18.22 8.26
CA GLY A 267 -18.47 17.83 8.93
C GLY A 267 -17.18 18.00 8.12
N GLU A 268 -17.28 18.23 6.80
CA GLU A 268 -16.13 18.27 5.86
C GLU A 268 -15.23 17.01 5.99
N ALA A 269 -15.83 15.85 6.27
CA ALA A 269 -15.10 14.61 6.49
C ALA A 269 -14.45 14.09 5.21
N GLY A 270 -13.12 13.90 5.24
CA GLY A 270 -12.41 13.10 4.24
C GLY A 270 -12.52 11.60 4.53
N PRO A 271 -11.80 10.74 3.78
CA PRO A 271 -11.70 9.31 4.08
C PRO A 271 -11.33 9.07 5.56
N LEU A 272 -12.09 8.20 6.23
CA LEU A 272 -11.85 7.76 7.61
C LEU A 272 -10.89 6.58 7.64
N PHE A 273 -11.16 5.64 6.75
CA PHE A 273 -10.30 4.51 6.52
C PHE A 273 -9.32 4.95 5.42
N ASP A 274 -8.13 4.37 5.39
CA ASP A 274 -7.14 4.76 4.40
C ASP A 274 -7.45 4.05 3.06
N THR A 275 -8.61 4.38 2.46
CA THR A 275 -9.23 3.69 1.31
C THR A 275 -8.92 4.33 -0.04
N GLY A 276 -8.06 5.34 -0.07
CA GLY A 276 -7.08 5.33 -1.16
C GLY A 276 -6.21 4.13 -0.87
N ASP A 277 -6.66 2.94 -1.30
CA ASP A 277 -6.28 1.64 -0.76
C ASP A 277 -4.79 1.54 -0.41
N LYS A 278 -4.43 1.96 0.81
CA LYS A 278 -3.06 1.89 1.30
C LYS A 278 -2.77 0.49 1.85
N SER A 279 -3.81 -0.32 2.02
CA SER A 279 -3.80 -1.74 2.42
C SER A 279 -3.65 -2.71 1.26
N LYS A 280 -3.87 -2.27 0.03
CA LYS A 280 -3.62 -3.03 -1.18
C LYS A 280 -2.76 -2.20 -2.11
N LYS A 281 -1.51 -2.07 -1.69
CA LYS A 281 -0.42 -2.18 -2.67
C LYS A 281 -0.39 -3.66 -3.05
N GLN A 282 -0.22 -3.98 -4.32
CA GLN A 282 0.07 -5.35 -4.72
C GLN A 282 1.28 -5.85 -3.91
N GLY A 283 1.19 -7.08 -3.39
CA GLY A 283 2.07 -7.56 -2.31
C GLY A 283 1.37 -7.53 -0.94
N ALA A 284 1.73 -8.45 -0.04
CA ALA A 284 1.23 -8.67 1.31
C ALA A 284 1.42 -7.51 2.33
N TYR A 285 1.41 -6.26 1.85
CA TYR A 285 1.43 -5.04 2.65
C TYR A 285 0.17 -4.92 3.51
N GLY A 286 0.28 -5.37 4.77
CA GLY A 286 -0.82 -5.40 5.74
C GLY A 286 -1.23 -6.82 6.14
N LYS A 287 -0.90 -7.84 5.34
CA LYS A 287 -1.04 -9.26 5.71
C LYS A 287 0.13 -9.75 6.57
N ILE A 288 1.30 -9.10 6.46
CA ILE A 288 2.54 -9.53 7.10
C ILE A 288 3.20 -8.37 7.85
N LYS A 289 3.85 -8.67 8.98
CA LYS A 289 4.54 -7.70 9.83
C LYS A 289 5.67 -6.99 9.08
N ILE A 290 5.74 -5.66 9.18
CA ILE A 290 6.90 -4.91 8.72
C ILE A 290 7.87 -4.74 9.89
N HIS A 291 9.10 -5.22 9.74
CA HIS A 291 10.14 -5.09 10.74
C HIS A 291 10.87 -3.75 10.58
N THR A 292 10.42 -2.76 11.35
CA THR A 292 11.12 -1.48 11.57
C THR A 292 11.45 -1.27 13.03
N GLU A 293 12.56 -0.59 13.31
CA GLU A 293 12.91 -0.18 14.68
C GLU A 293 11.87 0.79 15.26
N SER A 294 11.70 0.79 16.59
CA SER A 294 10.75 1.69 17.25
C SER A 294 11.13 3.16 17.01
N LYS A 295 10.14 4.08 17.03
CA LYS A 295 10.41 5.51 16.87
C LYS A 295 11.45 6.02 17.88
N LEU A 296 11.40 5.53 19.13
CA LEU A 296 12.35 5.87 20.18
C LEU A 296 13.78 5.38 19.85
N ALA A 297 13.93 4.15 19.36
CA ALA A 297 15.23 3.62 18.94
C ALA A 297 15.79 4.41 17.75
N GLN A 298 14.94 4.80 16.79
CA GLN A 298 15.36 5.63 15.66
C GLN A 298 15.88 7.00 16.09
N LEU A 299 15.34 7.61 17.16
CA LEU A 299 15.82 8.89 17.70
C LEU A 299 17.22 8.79 18.34
N SER A 300 17.69 7.58 18.69
CA SER A 300 19.06 7.39 19.19
C SER A 300 20.14 7.54 18.11
N HIS A 301 19.75 7.48 16.83
CA HIS A 301 20.63 7.70 15.68
C HIS A 301 20.62 9.17 15.28
N LEU A 302 21.26 10.02 16.08
CA LEU A 302 21.23 11.49 15.92
C LEU A 302 21.67 11.96 14.52
N ASP A 303 22.62 11.28 13.90
CA ASP A 303 23.09 11.59 12.55
C ASP A 303 22.04 11.27 11.47
N GLU A 304 21.24 10.22 11.66
CA GLU A 304 20.10 9.89 10.80
C GLU A 304 18.92 10.85 10.99
N VAL A 305 18.66 11.29 12.23
CA VAL A 305 17.65 12.31 12.53
C VAL A 305 18.03 13.64 11.86
N PHE A 306 19.29 14.04 11.97
CA PHE A 306 19.78 15.25 11.31
C PHE A 306 19.69 15.14 9.79
N ALA A 307 20.02 13.98 9.21
CA ALA A 307 19.87 13.73 7.78
C ALA A 307 18.40 13.81 7.33
N ALA A 308 17.47 13.24 8.09
CA ALA A 308 16.03 13.31 7.80
C ALA A 308 15.52 14.75 7.89
N PHE A 309 15.89 15.49 8.94
CA PHE A 309 15.54 16.91 9.09
C PHE A 309 16.10 17.75 7.92
N THR A 310 17.37 17.54 7.60
CA THR A 310 18.04 18.22 6.50
C THR A 310 17.34 17.95 5.17
N PHE A 311 17.02 16.70 4.90
CA PHE A 311 16.31 16.29 3.69
C PHE A 311 14.90 16.90 3.61
N MET A 312 14.19 17.05 4.72
CA MET A 312 12.82 17.58 4.73
C MET A 312 12.77 19.12 4.67
N TYR A 313 13.69 19.81 5.37
CA TYR A 313 13.54 21.24 5.64
C TYR A 313 14.68 22.11 5.12
N VAL A 314 15.90 21.58 4.99
CA VAL A 314 17.09 22.39 4.64
C VAL A 314 17.42 22.28 3.16
N ASN A 315 17.41 21.06 2.63
CA ASN A 315 17.69 20.78 1.23
C ASN A 315 16.72 19.74 0.68
N PRO A 316 15.42 20.07 0.57
CA PRO A 316 14.45 19.19 -0.04
C PRO A 316 14.79 18.98 -1.51
N LEU A 317 14.55 17.75 -1.98
CA LEU A 317 14.70 17.42 -3.39
C LEU A 317 13.70 18.24 -4.21
N LYS A 318 14.22 19.16 -5.02
CA LYS A 318 13.41 19.93 -5.95
C LYS A 318 13.15 19.10 -7.19
N SER A 319 11.92 19.17 -7.68
CA SER A 319 11.54 18.55 -8.95
C SER A 319 11.97 19.42 -10.11
N ASN A 320 12.50 18.81 -11.17
CA ASN A 320 12.83 19.47 -12.44
C ASN A 320 11.66 19.40 -13.45
N LEU A 321 10.43 19.08 -12.99
CA LEU A 321 9.24 19.03 -13.84
C LEU A 321 8.78 20.41 -14.31
N ASP A 322 8.98 21.47 -13.52
CA ASP A 322 8.49 22.82 -13.83
C ASP A 322 9.49 23.61 -14.69
N THR A 323 9.73 23.13 -15.92
CA THR A 323 10.56 23.84 -16.91
C THR A 323 9.73 24.29 -18.11
N ASP A 324 10.16 25.37 -18.78
CA ASP A 324 9.47 25.89 -19.96
C ASP A 324 9.39 24.88 -21.10
N TYR A 325 10.41 24.02 -21.24
CA TYR A 325 10.41 22.92 -22.19
C TYR A 325 9.26 21.93 -21.91
N ILE A 326 9.15 21.46 -20.67
CA ILE A 326 8.11 20.49 -20.27
C ILE A 326 6.72 21.13 -20.40
N ARG A 327 6.55 22.38 -19.94
CA ARG A 327 5.27 23.10 -20.01
C ARG A 327 4.76 23.30 -21.44
N LYS A 328 5.66 23.48 -22.41
CA LYS A 328 5.31 23.65 -23.82
C LYS A 328 5.09 22.33 -24.56
N THR A 329 5.68 21.24 -24.07
CA THR A 329 5.69 19.95 -24.78
C THR A 329 4.55 19.04 -24.33
N PHE A 330 4.18 19.05 -23.05
CA PHE A 330 3.26 18.09 -22.47
C PHE A 330 1.98 18.72 -21.93
N SER A 331 0.87 17.99 -22.06
CA SER A 331 -0.41 18.29 -21.40
C SER A 331 -0.20 18.37 -19.89
N GLN A 332 -0.53 19.50 -19.28
CA GLN A 332 -0.31 19.72 -17.85
C GLN A 332 -1.21 18.82 -17.00
N GLU A 333 -2.43 18.54 -17.45
CA GLU A 333 -3.37 17.66 -16.75
C GLU A 333 -2.88 16.21 -16.75
N ASP A 334 -2.50 15.68 -17.92
CA ASP A 334 -2.03 14.31 -18.05
C ASP A 334 -0.68 14.10 -17.35
N LEU A 335 0.20 15.10 -17.43
CA LEU A 335 1.50 15.06 -16.75
C LEU A 335 1.34 15.13 -15.23
N ALA A 336 0.40 15.93 -14.72
CA ALA A 336 0.10 15.99 -13.29
C ALA A 336 -0.39 14.63 -12.77
N PHE A 337 -1.26 13.95 -13.53
CA PHE A 337 -1.66 12.58 -13.19
C PHE A 337 -0.45 11.63 -13.17
N CYS A 338 0.40 11.65 -14.20
CA CYS A 338 1.58 10.80 -14.28
C CYS A 338 2.53 11.02 -13.08
N ASP A 339 2.75 12.28 -12.70
CA ASP A 339 3.60 12.62 -11.57
C ASP A 339 2.97 12.23 -10.21
N GLU A 340 1.65 12.40 -10.06
CA GLU A 340 0.92 11.99 -8.85
C GLU A 340 0.95 10.46 -8.68
N VAL A 341 0.61 9.71 -9.73
CA VAL A 341 0.60 8.24 -9.68
C VAL A 341 2.01 7.69 -9.49
N LEU A 342 3.04 8.31 -10.08
CA LEU A 342 4.44 7.95 -9.85
C LEU A 342 4.80 7.97 -8.37
N VAL A 343 4.43 9.03 -7.63
CA VAL A 343 4.68 9.11 -6.18
C VAL A 343 3.99 8.00 -5.41
N LYS A 344 2.76 7.68 -5.82
CA LYS A 344 1.92 6.67 -5.17
C LYS A 344 2.49 5.25 -5.32
N VAL A 345 2.86 4.86 -6.54
CA VAL A 345 3.36 3.51 -6.85
C VAL A 345 4.86 3.34 -6.55
N SER A 346 5.67 4.39 -6.71
CA SER A 346 7.14 4.32 -6.63
C SER A 346 7.74 4.79 -5.29
N ARG A 347 6.99 5.58 -4.52
CA ARG A 347 7.38 6.14 -3.21
C ARG A 347 8.76 6.85 -3.26
N SER A 348 9.78 6.26 -2.65
CA SER A 348 11.12 6.86 -2.52
C SER A 348 11.83 7.03 -3.86
N PHE A 349 11.54 6.18 -4.85
CA PHE A 349 12.18 6.25 -6.16
C PHE A 349 11.62 7.38 -7.03
N ALA A 350 10.35 7.79 -6.83
CA ALA A 350 9.77 8.99 -7.45
C ALA A 350 10.59 10.26 -7.17
N ALA A 351 11.09 10.40 -5.93
CA ALA A 351 11.91 11.54 -5.54
C ALA A 351 13.28 11.58 -6.27
N VAL A 352 13.78 10.41 -6.70
CA VAL A 352 15.02 10.30 -7.47
C VAL A 352 14.76 10.59 -8.94
N ILE A 353 13.66 10.08 -9.51
CA ILE A 353 13.23 10.40 -10.89
C ILE A 353 13.04 11.90 -11.06
N ARG A 354 12.37 12.57 -10.12
CA ARG A 354 12.10 14.02 -10.18
C ARG A 354 13.36 14.91 -10.21
N GLN A 355 14.52 14.39 -9.85
CA GLN A 355 15.79 15.11 -9.90
C GLN A 355 16.55 14.95 -11.22
N LEU A 356 16.07 14.08 -12.12
CA LEU A 356 16.68 13.93 -13.42
C LEU A 356 16.63 15.24 -14.22
N PRO A 357 17.54 15.43 -15.17
CA PRO A 357 17.50 16.58 -16.07
C PRO A 357 16.18 16.60 -16.84
N SER A 358 15.61 17.80 -17.05
CA SER A 358 14.32 17.96 -17.74
C SER A 358 14.29 17.36 -19.15
N ALA A 359 15.46 17.23 -19.79
CA ALA A 359 15.64 16.58 -21.09
C ALA A 359 15.27 15.09 -21.14
N MET A 360 15.22 14.41 -19.99
CA MET A 360 14.93 12.96 -19.92
C MET A 360 13.98 12.56 -18.77
N LEU A 361 13.66 13.50 -17.89
CA LEU A 361 12.83 13.23 -16.71
C LEU A 361 11.48 12.62 -17.12
N VAL A 362 10.79 13.24 -18.07
CA VAL A 362 9.47 12.76 -18.53
C VAL A 362 9.59 11.42 -19.23
N ASP A 363 10.62 11.23 -20.07
CA ASP A 363 10.91 9.96 -20.74
C ASP A 363 11.05 8.82 -19.72
N ILE A 364 11.83 9.02 -18.66
CA ILE A 364 12.07 8.00 -17.63
C ILE A 364 10.86 7.82 -16.70
N MET A 365 10.11 8.88 -16.41
CA MET A 365 8.84 8.78 -15.69
C MET A 365 7.85 7.90 -16.44
N ILE A 366 7.65 8.15 -17.73
CA ILE A 366 6.75 7.35 -18.56
C ILE A 366 7.29 5.93 -18.73
N PHE A 367 8.59 5.76 -18.97
CA PHE A 367 9.20 4.44 -19.02
C PHE A 367 8.91 3.63 -17.75
N TYR A 368 9.05 4.26 -16.57
CA TYR A 368 8.72 3.62 -15.30
C TYR A 368 7.22 3.27 -15.19
N LEU A 369 6.31 4.18 -15.55
CA LEU A 369 4.87 3.94 -15.43
C LEU A 369 4.36 2.87 -16.42
N VAL A 370 4.88 2.85 -17.64
CA VAL A 370 4.57 1.80 -18.63
C VAL A 370 4.99 0.44 -18.10
N LEU A 371 6.22 0.33 -17.58
CA LEU A 371 6.69 -0.93 -17.03
C LEU A 371 6.00 -1.32 -15.73
N ARG A 372 5.61 -0.36 -14.88
CA ARG A 372 4.79 -0.63 -13.69
C ARG A 372 3.43 -1.19 -14.07
N ALA A 373 2.76 -0.64 -15.08
CA ALA A 373 1.49 -1.17 -15.56
C ALA A 373 1.63 -2.60 -16.12
N LEU A 374 2.72 -2.89 -16.85
CA LEU A 374 3.02 -4.24 -17.31
C LEU A 374 3.28 -5.20 -16.13
N ASP A 375 4.06 -4.76 -15.13
CA ASP A 375 4.36 -5.49 -13.89
C ASP A 375 3.06 -5.82 -13.14
N THR A 376 2.12 -4.88 -12.99
CA THR A 376 0.82 -5.10 -12.34
C THR A 376 0.01 -6.21 -13.04
N VAL A 377 0.03 -6.25 -14.38
CA VAL A 377 -0.62 -7.32 -15.17
C VAL A 377 0.09 -8.68 -14.95
N GLU A 378 1.41 -8.68 -14.82
CA GLU A 378 2.19 -9.89 -14.56
C GLU A 378 2.05 -10.41 -13.13
N ASP A 379 1.97 -9.53 -12.14
CA ASP A 379 1.93 -9.90 -10.73
C ASP A 379 0.53 -10.37 -10.29
N ASP A 380 -0.54 -10.00 -11.01
CA ASP A 380 -1.90 -10.38 -10.62
C ASP A 380 -2.18 -11.86 -10.97
N THR A 381 -2.20 -12.71 -9.93
CA THR A 381 -2.45 -14.14 -10.06
C THR A 381 -3.93 -14.50 -10.11
N THR A 382 -4.82 -13.52 -9.95
CA THR A 382 -6.27 -13.76 -9.74
C THR A 382 -7.15 -13.18 -10.84
N ALA A 383 -6.69 -12.16 -11.55
CA ALA A 383 -7.50 -11.43 -12.51
C ALA A 383 -7.76 -12.17 -13.84
N PHE A 384 -7.01 -13.24 -14.14
CA PHE A 384 -7.13 -13.97 -15.40
C PHE A 384 -7.64 -15.40 -15.18
N ASP A 385 -8.66 -15.78 -15.93
CA ASP A 385 -9.28 -17.12 -15.84
C ASP A 385 -8.34 -18.26 -16.26
N SER A 386 -7.29 -17.97 -17.04
CA SER A 386 -6.31 -18.97 -17.47
C SER A 386 -4.93 -18.38 -17.77
N HIS A 387 -3.89 -19.23 -17.72
CA HIS A 387 -2.52 -18.87 -18.10
C HIS A 387 -2.42 -18.41 -19.55
N GLU A 388 -3.15 -19.04 -20.48
CA GLU A 388 -3.17 -18.66 -21.89
C GLU A 388 -3.71 -17.24 -22.09
N THR A 389 -4.73 -16.87 -21.33
CA THR A 389 -5.31 -15.51 -21.36
C THR A 389 -4.29 -14.50 -20.87
N LYS A 390 -3.64 -14.76 -19.73
CA LYS A 390 -2.58 -13.89 -19.19
C LYS A 390 -1.39 -13.75 -20.15
N ILE A 391 -0.93 -14.85 -20.75
CA ILE A 391 0.15 -14.84 -21.76
C ILE A 391 -0.23 -13.95 -22.95
N LYS A 392 -1.48 -14.04 -23.41
CA LYS A 392 -1.98 -13.20 -24.51
C LYS A 392 -2.02 -11.72 -24.12
N GLU A 393 -2.53 -11.41 -22.93
CA GLU A 393 -2.58 -10.03 -22.43
C GLU A 393 -1.19 -9.43 -22.27
N LEU A 394 -0.23 -10.15 -21.69
CA LEU A 394 1.17 -9.72 -21.61
C LEU A 394 1.76 -9.46 -23.01
N LYS A 395 1.70 -10.45 -23.91
CA LYS A 395 2.33 -10.33 -25.24
C LYS A 395 1.73 -9.22 -26.11
N THR A 396 0.45 -8.91 -25.90
CA THR A 396 -0.24 -7.83 -26.64
C THR A 396 -0.21 -6.50 -25.89
N PHE A 397 0.34 -6.43 -24.67
CA PHE A 397 0.37 -5.22 -23.86
C PHE A 397 0.97 -4.04 -24.61
N ARG A 398 2.14 -4.22 -25.25
CA ARG A 398 2.80 -3.15 -26.01
C ARG A 398 1.92 -2.65 -27.17
N GLU A 399 1.36 -3.57 -27.95
CA GLU A 399 0.50 -3.25 -29.10
C GLU A 399 -0.83 -2.62 -28.72
N ARG A 400 -1.28 -2.80 -27.48
CA ARG A 400 -2.50 -2.18 -26.96
C ARG A 400 -2.16 -0.87 -26.24
N ALA A 401 -1.46 -0.95 -25.12
CA ALA A 401 -1.19 0.17 -24.22
C ALA A 401 -0.39 1.30 -24.88
N LEU A 402 0.60 0.99 -25.74
CA LEU A 402 1.46 2.00 -26.36
C LEU A 402 1.01 2.43 -27.77
N VAL A 403 -0.01 1.80 -28.35
CA VAL A 403 -0.53 2.13 -29.69
C VAL A 403 -1.97 2.66 -29.66
N ASP A 404 -2.85 2.08 -28.84
CA ASP A 404 -4.23 2.55 -28.68
C ASP A 404 -4.31 3.63 -27.58
N PRO A 405 -4.63 4.89 -27.94
CA PRO A 405 -4.70 5.99 -26.98
C PRO A 405 -5.84 5.88 -25.97
N ASN A 406 -6.79 4.98 -26.19
CA ASN A 406 -7.93 4.75 -25.30
C ASN A 406 -7.80 3.45 -24.50
N TRP A 407 -6.70 2.71 -24.65
CA TRP A 407 -6.53 1.47 -23.91
C TRP A 407 -6.47 1.75 -22.41
N SER A 408 -7.31 1.03 -21.68
CA SER A 408 -7.31 0.94 -20.23
C SER A 408 -7.67 -0.49 -19.82
N MET A 409 -7.37 -0.83 -18.57
CA MET A 409 -7.68 -2.14 -18.01
C MET A 409 -8.29 -1.97 -16.62
N ASP A 410 -9.41 -2.64 -16.39
CA ASP A 410 -10.13 -2.65 -15.11
C ASP A 410 -10.08 -4.06 -14.51
N GLY A 411 -10.19 -4.16 -13.19
CA GLY A 411 -10.17 -5.44 -12.47
C GLY A 411 -8.82 -6.17 -12.41
N VAL A 412 -7.71 -5.51 -12.77
CA VAL A 412 -6.34 -6.04 -12.65
C VAL A 412 -5.51 -5.14 -11.74
N GLY A 413 -4.85 -5.74 -10.75
CA GLY A 413 -4.12 -5.02 -9.72
C GLY A 413 -5.03 -4.41 -8.65
N GLU A 414 -4.43 -3.74 -7.67
CA GLU A 414 -5.14 -3.14 -6.54
C GLU A 414 -4.64 -1.70 -6.27
N GLY A 415 -5.48 -0.90 -5.59
CA GLY A 415 -5.14 0.46 -5.16
C GLY A 415 -4.60 1.37 -6.27
N ASP A 416 -3.43 1.96 -6.03
CA ASP A 416 -2.80 2.93 -6.94
C ASP A 416 -2.34 2.32 -8.27
N GLU A 417 -2.11 1.00 -8.31
CA GLU A 417 -1.69 0.29 -9.52
C GLU A 417 -2.89 -0.03 -10.43
N LEU A 418 -4.03 -0.41 -9.84
CA LEU A 418 -5.31 -0.47 -10.56
C LEU A 418 -5.66 0.90 -11.16
N LEU A 419 -5.49 1.98 -10.38
CA LEU A 419 -5.74 3.35 -10.87
C LEU A 419 -4.86 3.69 -12.08
N LEU A 420 -3.59 3.26 -12.07
CA LEU A 420 -2.68 3.44 -13.21
C LEU A 420 -3.20 2.75 -14.47
N LEU A 421 -3.69 1.52 -14.36
CA LEU A 421 -4.26 0.75 -15.49
C LEU A 421 -5.59 1.34 -15.99
N GLN A 422 -6.47 1.77 -15.09
CA GLN A 422 -7.76 2.39 -15.43
C GLN A 422 -7.60 3.75 -16.12
N GLN A 423 -6.59 4.52 -15.71
CA GLN A 423 -6.30 5.86 -16.24
C GLN A 423 -5.09 5.87 -17.18
N PHE A 424 -4.68 4.70 -17.69
CA PHE A 424 -3.56 4.57 -18.62
C PHE A 424 -3.64 5.46 -19.87
N PRO A 425 -4.82 5.83 -20.42
CA PRO A 425 -4.92 6.80 -21.51
C PRO A 425 -4.20 8.13 -21.25
N LYS A 426 -4.12 8.58 -19.98
CA LYS A 426 -3.37 9.78 -19.59
C LYS A 426 -1.86 9.56 -19.76
N CYS A 427 -1.36 8.41 -19.31
CA CYS A 427 0.03 7.99 -19.49
C CYS A 427 0.38 7.87 -20.99
N HIS A 428 -0.51 7.25 -21.78
CA HIS A 428 -0.33 7.12 -23.23
C HIS A 428 -0.19 8.48 -23.93
N ARG A 429 -1.00 9.48 -23.58
CA ARG A 429 -0.91 10.81 -24.23
C ARG A 429 0.43 11.49 -23.96
N VAL A 430 0.98 11.34 -22.76
CA VAL A 430 2.33 11.85 -22.44
C VAL A 430 3.39 11.04 -23.19
N TYR A 431 3.27 9.71 -23.23
CA TYR A 431 4.12 8.83 -24.03
C TYR A 431 4.15 9.25 -25.50
N ALA A 432 2.99 9.47 -26.13
CA ALA A 432 2.87 9.82 -27.54
C ALA A 432 3.55 11.16 -27.89
N ALA A 433 3.66 12.07 -26.91
CA ALA A 433 4.36 13.35 -27.04
C ALA A 433 5.89 13.25 -26.85
N LEU A 434 6.42 12.09 -26.42
CA LEU A 434 7.85 11.89 -26.28
C LEU A 434 8.56 11.87 -27.64
N ASN A 435 9.86 12.17 -27.60
CA ASN A 435 10.77 12.03 -28.73
C ASN A 435 10.65 10.62 -29.36
N PRO A 436 10.55 10.50 -30.70
CA PRO A 436 10.46 9.20 -31.38
C PRO A 436 11.53 8.18 -30.98
N LYS A 437 12.78 8.61 -30.73
CA LYS A 437 13.84 7.69 -30.29
C LYS A 437 13.61 7.15 -28.88
N SER A 438 13.08 7.96 -27.97
CA SER A 438 12.71 7.52 -26.62
C SER A 438 11.57 6.51 -26.68
N ARG A 439 10.57 6.77 -27.52
CA ARG A 439 9.47 5.83 -27.78
C ARG A 439 9.94 4.50 -28.33
N GLU A 440 10.86 4.49 -29.29
CA GLU A 440 11.45 3.26 -29.84
C GLU A 440 12.14 2.41 -28.75
N ILE A 441 12.85 3.05 -27.82
CA ILE A 441 13.50 2.36 -26.71
C ILE A 441 12.45 1.80 -25.74
N ILE A 442 11.45 2.59 -25.36
CA ILE A 442 10.38 2.18 -24.46
C ILE A 442 9.59 1.00 -25.07
N ASP A 443 9.27 1.06 -26.36
CA ASP A 443 8.56 -0.01 -27.08
C ASP A 443 9.35 -1.31 -27.10
N ASP A 444 10.63 -1.26 -27.48
CA ASP A 444 11.50 -2.44 -27.54
C ASP A 444 11.62 -3.12 -26.18
N ILE A 445 11.90 -2.34 -25.13
CA ILE A 445 12.05 -2.88 -23.79
C ILE A 445 10.72 -3.42 -23.28
N THR A 446 9.60 -2.70 -23.45
CA THR A 446 8.28 -3.16 -23.03
C THR A 446 7.92 -4.50 -23.70
N GLN A 447 8.18 -4.64 -25.00
CA GLN A 447 7.91 -5.89 -25.72
C GLN A 447 8.78 -7.05 -25.20
N ARG A 448 10.09 -6.84 -25.07
CA ARG A 448 11.03 -7.88 -24.60
C ARG A 448 10.74 -8.29 -23.15
N MET A 449 10.35 -7.34 -22.29
CA MET A 449 9.92 -7.63 -20.93
C MET A 449 8.63 -8.45 -20.92
N ALA A 450 7.62 -8.04 -21.70
CA ALA A 450 6.36 -8.76 -21.79
C ALA A 450 6.52 -10.21 -22.30
N ASP A 451 7.35 -10.40 -23.34
CA ASP A 451 7.67 -11.72 -23.86
C ASP A 451 8.43 -12.59 -22.83
N GLY A 452 9.35 -11.97 -22.10
CA GLY A 452 10.08 -12.59 -21.00
C GLY A 452 9.16 -13.02 -19.86
N MET A 453 8.31 -12.12 -19.38
CA MET A 453 7.29 -12.38 -18.35
C MET A 453 6.34 -13.51 -18.76
N ALA A 454 5.88 -13.51 -20.01
CA ALA A 454 5.04 -14.56 -20.55
C ALA A 454 5.73 -15.95 -20.58
N GLU A 455 7.07 -16.01 -20.66
CA GLU A 455 7.84 -17.27 -20.55
C GLU A 455 7.67 -17.91 -19.17
N PHE A 456 7.42 -17.12 -18.13
CA PHE A 456 7.33 -17.56 -16.74
C PHE A 456 5.90 -17.80 -16.26
N VAL A 457 4.89 -17.38 -17.02
CA VAL A 457 3.48 -17.68 -16.72
C VAL A 457 3.23 -19.19 -16.86
N GLY A 458 2.64 -19.79 -15.82
CA GLY A 458 2.30 -21.20 -15.79
C GLY A 458 3.47 -22.17 -15.58
N LYS A 459 4.70 -21.68 -15.45
CA LYS A 459 5.77 -22.46 -14.82
C LYS A 459 5.39 -22.68 -13.34
N ASP A 460 5.77 -23.82 -12.77
CA ASP A 460 5.59 -24.10 -11.34
C ASP A 460 6.56 -23.24 -10.51
N LEU A 461 6.26 -21.94 -10.44
CA LEU A 461 6.92 -20.97 -9.59
C LEU A 461 6.39 -21.02 -8.16
N GLY A 462 5.39 -21.85 -7.84
CA GLY A 462 4.94 -22.05 -6.45
C GLY A 462 6.06 -22.53 -5.53
N GLN A 463 7.13 -23.06 -6.11
CA GLN A 463 8.35 -23.49 -5.43
C GLN A 463 9.61 -22.73 -5.90
N GLY A 464 9.45 -21.62 -6.63
CA GLY A 464 10.56 -20.82 -7.15
C GLY A 464 11.16 -21.30 -8.47
N THR A 465 12.08 -20.50 -9.01
CA THR A 465 12.80 -20.79 -10.26
C THR A 465 13.62 -22.07 -10.16
N LYS A 466 13.80 -22.82 -11.24
CA LYS A 466 14.45 -24.14 -11.23
C LYS A 466 15.88 -24.09 -10.70
N ASP A 467 16.68 -23.16 -11.20
CA ASP A 467 18.10 -23.03 -10.85
C ASP A 467 18.58 -21.59 -10.95
N ILE A 468 19.85 -21.33 -10.60
CA ILE A 468 20.46 -20.00 -10.67
C ILE A 468 20.44 -19.43 -12.10
N SER A 469 20.51 -20.27 -13.14
CA SER A 469 20.44 -19.80 -14.52
C SER A 469 19.04 -19.28 -14.85
N GLU A 470 18.00 -20.00 -14.45
CA GLU A 470 16.62 -19.54 -14.62
C GLU A 470 16.30 -18.34 -13.73
N TYR A 471 16.84 -18.29 -12.50
CA TYR A 471 16.74 -17.11 -11.62
C TYR A 471 17.36 -15.86 -12.25
N ASN A 472 18.57 -15.98 -12.81
CA ASN A 472 19.22 -14.88 -13.52
C ASN A 472 18.43 -14.48 -14.77
N ARG A 473 17.85 -15.44 -15.49
CA ARG A 473 17.01 -15.19 -16.67
C ARG A 473 15.73 -14.45 -16.31
N TYR A 474 15.08 -14.83 -15.22
CA TYR A 474 13.92 -14.09 -14.70
C TYR A 474 14.30 -12.64 -14.37
N CYS A 475 15.35 -12.45 -13.54
CA CYS A 475 15.85 -11.13 -13.17
C CYS A 475 16.30 -10.29 -14.38
N HIS A 476 16.85 -10.93 -15.43
CA HIS A 476 17.17 -10.26 -16.69
C HIS A 476 15.94 -9.63 -17.32
N PHE A 477 14.86 -10.40 -17.48
CA PHE A 477 13.64 -9.89 -18.10
C PHE A 477 12.98 -8.79 -17.27
N VAL A 478 12.83 -8.96 -15.96
CA VAL A 478 12.04 -8.01 -15.16
C VAL A 478 12.84 -6.79 -14.67
N ALA A 479 14.18 -6.84 -14.70
CA ALA A 479 15.02 -5.74 -14.20
C ALA A 479 16.28 -5.46 -15.04
N GLY A 480 16.94 -6.49 -15.59
CA GLY A 480 18.11 -6.31 -16.45
C GLY A 480 17.80 -5.48 -17.70
N LEU A 481 16.68 -5.78 -18.37
CA LEU A 481 16.17 -5.00 -19.51
C LEU A 481 15.84 -3.55 -19.14
N VAL A 482 15.38 -3.30 -17.92
CA VAL A 482 15.15 -1.93 -17.41
C VAL A 482 16.47 -1.17 -17.36
N GLY A 483 17.55 -1.81 -16.89
CA GLY A 483 18.89 -1.24 -16.91
C GLY A 483 19.36 -0.90 -18.34
N GLU A 484 19.12 -1.80 -19.30
CA GLU A 484 19.43 -1.56 -20.72
C GLU A 484 18.64 -0.36 -21.27
N GLY A 485 17.33 -0.31 -21.05
CA GLY A 485 16.46 0.79 -21.48
C GLY A 485 16.89 2.14 -20.93
N LEU A 486 17.17 2.21 -19.62
CA LEU A 486 17.71 3.40 -18.97
C LEU A 486 19.04 3.84 -19.60
N SER A 487 19.96 2.90 -19.83
CA SER A 487 21.28 3.19 -20.43
C SER A 487 21.14 3.78 -21.84
N ARG A 488 20.21 3.25 -22.64
CA ARG A 488 19.89 3.76 -23.98
C ARG A 488 19.24 5.14 -23.93
N LEU A 489 18.33 5.40 -22.99
CA LEU A 489 17.74 6.73 -22.77
C LEU A 489 18.79 7.76 -22.35
N PHE A 490 19.72 7.39 -21.46
CA PHE A 490 20.82 8.28 -21.06
C PHE A 490 21.71 8.65 -22.25
N ALA A 491 22.13 7.66 -23.04
CA ALA A 491 22.92 7.89 -24.24
C ALA A 491 22.16 8.73 -25.28
N GLN A 492 20.86 8.46 -25.47
CA GLN A 492 20.00 9.17 -26.41
C GLN A 492 19.88 10.66 -26.05
N SER A 493 19.80 10.99 -24.77
CA SER A 493 19.69 12.38 -24.30
C SER A 493 20.90 13.26 -24.64
N GLY A 494 22.05 12.65 -24.98
CA GLY A 494 23.33 13.33 -25.18
C GLY A 494 24.06 13.69 -23.89
N LEU A 495 23.50 13.39 -22.71
CA LEU A 495 24.15 13.62 -21.41
C LEU A 495 25.14 12.51 -21.03
N GLU A 496 25.08 11.36 -21.70
CA GLU A 496 26.08 10.29 -21.61
C GLU A 496 26.61 9.94 -23.00
N GLN A 497 27.76 9.27 -23.06
CA GLN A 497 28.36 8.85 -24.32
C GLN A 497 27.47 7.84 -25.06
N GLU A 498 27.42 7.90 -26.40
CA GLU A 498 26.63 6.96 -27.20
C GLU A 498 27.02 5.49 -26.94
N SER A 499 28.32 5.23 -26.71
CA SER A 499 28.82 3.90 -26.36
C SER A 499 28.27 3.36 -25.05
N PHE A 500 27.86 4.24 -24.13
CA PHE A 500 27.30 3.83 -22.84
C PHE A 500 25.99 3.05 -22.99
N GLY A 501 25.14 3.45 -23.95
CA GLY A 501 23.91 2.72 -24.26
C GLY A 501 24.12 1.32 -24.82
N LYS A 502 25.37 0.94 -25.16
CA LYS A 502 25.77 -0.38 -25.67
C LYS A 502 26.38 -1.28 -24.59
N GLU A 503 26.47 -0.82 -23.35
CA GLU A 503 27.04 -1.56 -22.20
C GLU A 503 26.07 -2.59 -21.61
N VAL A 504 25.42 -3.39 -22.46
CA VAL A 504 24.29 -4.28 -22.11
C VAL A 504 24.61 -5.18 -20.90
N LYS A 505 25.82 -5.76 -20.83
CA LYS A 505 26.22 -6.60 -19.71
C LYS A 505 26.16 -5.82 -18.39
N LEU A 506 26.80 -4.66 -18.32
CA LEU A 506 26.89 -3.90 -17.07
C LEU A 506 25.52 -3.35 -16.65
N SER A 507 24.74 -2.88 -17.62
CA SER A 507 23.36 -2.44 -17.41
C SER A 507 22.48 -3.57 -16.86
N ASP A 508 22.65 -4.79 -17.36
CA ASP A 508 21.95 -5.97 -16.88
C ASP A 508 22.32 -6.28 -15.42
N GLN A 509 23.62 -6.27 -15.07
CA GLN A 509 24.07 -6.52 -13.69
C GLN A 509 23.51 -5.50 -12.69
N MET A 510 23.39 -4.22 -13.09
CA MET A 510 22.75 -3.19 -12.27
C MET A 510 21.29 -3.54 -11.94
N GLY A 511 20.54 -4.07 -12.90
CA GLY A 511 19.16 -4.52 -12.73
C GLY A 511 19.06 -5.78 -11.86
N LEU A 512 19.88 -6.79 -12.15
CA LEU A 512 19.94 -8.03 -11.38
C LEU A 512 20.24 -7.77 -9.90
N PHE A 513 21.18 -6.88 -9.57
CA PHE A 513 21.51 -6.60 -8.17
C PHE A 513 20.32 -6.05 -7.38
N LEU A 514 19.55 -5.14 -7.99
CA LEU A 514 18.34 -4.59 -7.37
C LEU A 514 17.25 -5.65 -7.24
N GLN A 515 17.01 -6.42 -8.29
CA GLN A 515 15.94 -7.42 -8.32
C GLN A 515 16.19 -8.55 -7.34
N LYS A 516 17.42 -9.09 -7.31
CA LYS A 516 17.80 -10.13 -6.34
C LYS A 516 17.67 -9.62 -4.91
N THR A 517 18.06 -8.37 -4.65
CA THR A 517 17.89 -7.76 -3.32
C THR A 517 16.43 -7.69 -2.88
N ASN A 518 15.52 -7.32 -3.80
CA ASN A 518 14.08 -7.29 -3.51
C ASN A 518 13.53 -8.70 -3.26
N ILE A 519 13.82 -9.67 -4.15
CA ILE A 519 13.37 -11.07 -4.01
C ILE A 519 13.87 -11.72 -2.70
N ILE A 520 15.09 -11.38 -2.26
CA ILE A 520 15.63 -11.87 -0.98
C ILE A 520 14.87 -11.25 0.20
N ARG A 521 14.60 -9.94 0.16
CA ARG A 521 13.93 -9.21 1.24
C ARG A 521 12.47 -9.61 1.38
N ASP A 522 11.78 -9.82 0.27
CA ASP A 522 10.32 -9.96 0.19
C ASP A 522 9.85 -11.42 0.21
N TYR A 523 10.74 -12.37 0.53
CA TYR A 523 10.46 -13.81 0.62
C TYR A 523 9.09 -14.16 1.21
N LEU A 524 8.76 -13.64 2.40
CA LEU A 524 7.52 -14.01 3.09
C LEU A 524 6.29 -13.34 2.44
N GLU A 525 6.46 -12.13 1.92
CA GLU A 525 5.44 -11.39 1.17
C GLU A 525 5.06 -12.15 -0.10
N ASP A 526 6.07 -12.51 -0.90
CA ASP A 526 5.87 -13.30 -2.11
C ASP A 526 5.20 -14.64 -1.81
N TYR A 527 5.71 -15.35 -0.80
CA TYR A 527 5.19 -16.68 -0.44
C TYR A 527 3.72 -16.64 0.01
N VAL A 528 3.32 -15.64 0.79
CA VAL A 528 1.92 -15.48 1.25
C VAL A 528 0.99 -15.11 0.10
N ASP A 529 1.47 -14.37 -0.89
CA ASP A 529 0.72 -14.07 -2.10
C ASP A 529 0.78 -15.19 -3.15
N GLY A 530 1.29 -16.37 -2.79
CA GLY A 530 1.35 -17.55 -3.66
C GLY A 530 2.43 -17.47 -4.75
N ARG A 531 3.37 -16.54 -4.62
CA ARG A 531 4.52 -16.36 -5.52
C ARG A 531 5.79 -16.94 -4.88
N ALA A 532 6.68 -17.47 -5.69
CA ALA A 532 8.03 -17.78 -5.22
C ALA A 532 9.05 -17.62 -6.34
N PHE A 533 10.20 -17.05 -5.99
CA PHE A 533 11.26 -16.74 -6.96
C PHE A 533 12.62 -17.37 -6.60
N TRP A 534 12.82 -17.74 -5.33
CA TRP A 534 14.08 -18.31 -4.85
C TRP A 534 14.44 -19.58 -5.64
N PRO A 535 15.69 -19.74 -6.11
CA PRO A 535 16.06 -20.87 -6.97
C PRO A 535 16.05 -22.20 -6.22
N GLN A 536 15.35 -23.19 -6.76
CA GLN A 536 15.24 -24.55 -6.21
C GLN A 536 16.60 -25.21 -6.03
N SER A 537 17.52 -25.01 -6.97
CA SER A 537 18.91 -25.48 -6.85
C SER A 537 19.65 -24.98 -5.59
N VAL A 538 19.21 -23.87 -4.98
CA VAL A 538 19.77 -23.31 -3.74
C VAL A 538 18.95 -23.76 -2.55
N TRP A 539 17.66 -23.45 -2.51
CA TRP A 539 16.88 -23.66 -1.30
C TRP A 539 16.66 -25.14 -0.96
N LYS A 540 16.66 -26.04 -1.96
CA LYS A 540 16.58 -27.50 -1.74
C LYS A 540 17.79 -28.07 -1.00
N LYS A 541 18.93 -27.36 -0.96
CA LYS A 541 20.08 -27.75 -0.13
C LYS A 541 19.76 -27.66 1.37
N TYR A 542 18.80 -26.81 1.74
CA TYR A 542 18.50 -26.43 3.12
C TYR A 542 17.12 -26.90 3.60
N SER A 543 16.13 -26.99 2.69
CA SER A 543 14.80 -27.47 3.03
C SER A 543 14.77 -28.99 3.23
N LYS A 544 14.32 -29.42 4.42
CA LYS A 544 14.16 -30.85 4.74
C LYS A 544 12.84 -31.44 4.28
N THR A 545 11.82 -30.61 4.11
CA THR A 545 10.47 -31.04 3.70
C THR A 545 10.31 -31.04 2.19
N GLY A 546 11.30 -30.52 1.45
CA GLY A 546 11.29 -30.48 0.00
C GLY A 546 10.44 -29.36 -0.60
N ASP A 547 9.92 -28.46 0.24
CA ASP A 547 9.18 -27.26 -0.15
C ASP A 547 9.84 -25.98 0.38
N LEU A 548 9.64 -24.87 -0.33
CA LEU A 548 10.14 -23.54 0.03
C LEU A 548 9.49 -23.03 1.33
N GLY A 549 8.22 -23.38 1.56
CA GLY A 549 7.43 -23.02 2.74
C GLY A 549 8.01 -23.51 4.07
N TYR A 550 8.95 -24.45 4.04
CA TYR A 550 9.74 -24.89 5.18
C TYR A 550 10.30 -23.73 6.00
N PHE A 551 10.82 -22.68 5.35
CA PHE A 551 11.44 -21.56 6.07
C PHE A 551 10.44 -20.63 6.75
N ALA A 552 9.15 -20.69 6.40
CA ALA A 552 8.10 -19.95 7.11
C ALA A 552 7.73 -20.61 8.45
N ARG A 553 8.18 -21.84 8.72
CA ARG A 553 7.86 -22.60 9.94
C ARG A 553 8.72 -22.18 11.13
N GLN A 554 8.46 -20.98 11.64
CA GLN A 554 9.25 -20.37 12.71
C GLN A 554 9.10 -21.03 14.08
N THR A 555 8.31 -22.09 14.22
CA THR A 555 8.23 -22.92 15.44
C THR A 555 9.30 -24.03 15.50
N ASP A 556 9.92 -24.37 14.37
CA ASP A 556 10.98 -25.37 14.28
C ASP A 556 12.37 -24.70 14.31
N LYS A 557 13.17 -25.03 15.34
CA LYS A 557 14.53 -24.50 15.52
C LYS A 557 15.47 -24.87 14.39
N ASP A 558 15.32 -26.07 13.82
CA ASP A 558 16.15 -26.51 12.71
C ASP A 558 15.78 -25.75 11.43
N ALA A 559 14.48 -25.53 11.18
CA ALA A 559 14.02 -24.69 10.08
C ALA A 559 14.53 -23.25 10.19
N GLN A 560 14.54 -22.67 11.40
CA GLN A 560 15.12 -21.34 11.63
C GLN A 560 16.61 -21.27 11.24
N VAL A 561 17.40 -22.27 11.61
CA VAL A 561 18.83 -22.32 11.26
C VAL A 561 19.02 -22.47 9.75
N LYS A 562 18.28 -23.39 9.12
CA LYS A 562 18.35 -23.64 7.67
C LYS A 562 17.85 -22.47 6.83
N ALA A 563 16.84 -21.74 7.32
CA ALA A 563 16.39 -20.50 6.72
C ALA A 563 17.53 -19.46 6.67
N LEU A 564 18.26 -19.30 7.78
CA LEU A 564 19.40 -18.38 7.85
C LEU A 564 20.57 -18.80 6.94
N GLU A 565 20.88 -20.09 6.87
CA GLU A 565 21.90 -20.60 5.93
C GLU A 565 21.50 -20.32 4.47
N CYS A 566 20.22 -20.51 4.13
CA CYS A 566 19.71 -20.29 2.78
C CYS A 566 19.72 -18.80 2.38
N VAL A 567 19.23 -17.90 3.25
CA VAL A 567 19.25 -16.46 2.94
C VAL A 567 20.68 -15.93 2.83
N ASN A 568 21.62 -16.46 3.61
CA ASN A 568 23.03 -16.10 3.48
C ASN A 568 23.61 -16.52 2.11
N ASP A 569 23.28 -17.72 1.60
CA ASP A 569 23.70 -18.17 0.26
C ASP A 569 23.18 -17.22 -0.84
N LEU A 570 21.91 -16.80 -0.74
CA LEU A 570 21.29 -15.87 -1.71
C LEU A 570 21.80 -14.43 -1.58
N VAL A 571 22.04 -13.92 -0.37
CA VAL A 571 22.70 -12.61 -0.18
C VAL A 571 24.08 -12.62 -0.82
N THR A 572 24.84 -13.70 -0.65
CA THR A 572 26.16 -13.86 -1.26
C THR A 572 26.09 -13.89 -2.79
N ASP A 573 25.09 -14.55 -3.37
CA ASP A 573 24.82 -14.51 -4.81
C ASP A 573 24.54 -13.10 -5.34
N ALA A 574 23.82 -12.27 -4.58
CA ALA A 574 23.62 -10.87 -4.95
C ALA A 574 24.91 -10.03 -4.81
N LEU A 575 25.71 -10.26 -3.74
CA LEU A 575 26.96 -9.52 -3.52
C LEU A 575 27.99 -9.71 -4.64
N GLU A 576 27.98 -10.86 -5.31
CA GLU A 576 28.89 -11.16 -6.43
C GLU A 576 28.66 -10.25 -7.66
N LEU A 577 27.51 -9.58 -7.75
CA LEU A 577 27.19 -8.62 -8.83
C LEU A 577 27.80 -7.23 -8.61
N VAL A 578 28.15 -6.89 -7.37
CA VAL A 578 28.57 -5.54 -6.97
C VAL A 578 29.74 -4.98 -7.79
N PRO A 579 30.81 -5.75 -8.11
CA PRO A 579 31.92 -5.22 -8.91
C PRO A 579 31.46 -4.66 -10.27
N ASP A 580 30.57 -5.36 -10.99
CA ASP A 580 30.05 -4.88 -12.27
C ASP A 580 29.18 -3.63 -12.10
N CYS A 581 28.39 -3.53 -11.00
CA CYS A 581 27.65 -2.30 -10.67
C CYS A 581 28.58 -1.10 -10.41
N LEU A 582 29.70 -1.30 -9.71
CA LEU A 582 30.70 -0.25 -9.47
C LEU A 582 31.36 0.20 -10.78
N VAL A 583 31.68 -0.74 -11.68
CA VAL A 583 32.21 -0.44 -13.01
C VAL A 583 31.19 0.37 -13.82
N TYR A 584 29.93 -0.02 -13.85
CA TYR A 584 28.86 0.74 -14.53
C TYR A 584 28.81 2.20 -14.05
N MET A 585 28.71 2.40 -12.72
CA MET A 585 28.60 3.75 -12.15
C MET A 585 29.86 4.59 -12.37
N SER A 586 31.04 3.97 -12.50
CA SER A 586 32.29 4.68 -12.79
C SER A 586 32.37 5.26 -14.22
N LYS A 587 31.53 4.77 -15.14
CA LYS A 587 31.48 5.20 -16.54
C LYS A 587 30.56 6.40 -16.78
N LEU A 588 29.69 6.73 -15.82
CA LEU A 588 28.74 7.85 -15.91
C LEU A 588 29.46 9.20 -15.84
N GLN A 589 28.94 10.18 -16.58
CA GLN A 589 29.50 11.53 -16.69
C GLN A 589 28.59 12.60 -16.11
N CYS A 590 27.28 12.45 -16.28
CA CYS A 590 26.29 13.38 -15.76
C CYS A 590 26.03 13.11 -14.28
N ALA A 591 26.18 14.14 -13.44
CA ALA A 591 26.03 14.03 -12.00
C ALA A 591 24.59 13.63 -11.61
N GLU A 592 23.58 14.15 -12.28
CA GLU A 592 22.18 13.85 -12.04
C GLU A 592 21.83 12.39 -12.39
N ILE A 593 22.34 11.89 -13.53
CA ILE A 593 22.19 10.48 -13.94
C ILE A 593 22.96 9.55 -13.02
N PHE A 594 24.18 9.93 -12.63
CA PHE A 594 24.96 9.21 -11.62
C PHE A 594 24.17 9.02 -10.34
N ARG A 595 23.60 10.11 -9.80
CA ARG A 595 22.80 10.05 -8.57
C ARG A 595 21.57 9.17 -8.75
N PHE A 596 20.89 9.27 -9.89
CA PHE A 596 19.75 8.42 -10.23
C PHE A 596 20.11 6.93 -10.22
N CYS A 597 21.25 6.57 -10.81
CA CYS A 597 21.72 5.18 -10.84
C CYS A 597 22.26 4.70 -9.49
N ALA A 598 22.99 5.54 -8.77
CA ALA A 598 23.74 5.15 -7.58
C ALA A 598 22.87 5.00 -6.33
N ILE A 599 21.85 5.84 -6.16
CA ILE A 599 20.98 5.83 -4.96
C ILE A 599 20.31 4.45 -4.76
N PRO A 600 19.66 3.84 -5.77
CA PRO A 600 19.10 2.48 -5.63
C PRO A 600 20.15 1.43 -5.25
N GLN A 601 21.36 1.52 -5.82
CA GLN A 601 22.44 0.55 -5.58
C GLN A 601 22.95 0.61 -4.13
N VAL A 602 23.14 1.82 -3.59
CA VAL A 602 23.55 1.98 -2.18
C VAL A 602 22.44 1.58 -1.20
N MET A 603 21.17 1.75 -1.59
CA MET A 603 20.04 1.26 -0.79
C MET A 603 19.95 -0.27 -0.83
N ALA A 604 20.28 -0.90 -1.95
CA ALA A 604 20.31 -2.35 -2.09
C ALA A 604 21.38 -3.00 -1.21
N ILE A 605 22.64 -2.51 -1.21
CA ILE A 605 23.67 -3.06 -0.31
C ILE A 605 23.33 -2.86 1.18
N ALA A 606 22.72 -1.73 1.54
CA ALA A 606 22.23 -1.50 2.90
C ALA A 606 21.10 -2.47 3.29
N THR A 607 20.26 -2.84 2.32
CA THR A 607 19.18 -3.82 2.50
C THR A 607 19.75 -5.23 2.64
N LEU A 608 20.71 -5.63 1.80
CA LEU A 608 21.40 -6.91 1.90
C LEU A 608 22.12 -7.06 3.25
N ASP A 609 22.77 -6.01 3.76
CA ASP A 609 23.31 -6.02 5.12
C ASP A 609 22.22 -6.31 6.16
N LYS A 610 21.04 -5.70 6.04
CA LYS A 610 19.92 -5.93 6.96
C LYS A 610 19.32 -7.34 6.82
N CYS A 611 19.34 -7.95 5.64
CA CYS A 611 18.85 -9.30 5.39
C CYS A 611 19.85 -10.39 5.84
N TYR A 612 21.15 -10.15 5.71
CA TYR A 612 22.19 -11.11 6.05
C TYR A 612 22.11 -11.52 7.54
N ALA A 613 22.09 -12.82 7.80
CA ALA A 613 22.01 -13.39 9.14
C ALA A 613 20.81 -12.91 9.98
N ASN A 614 19.69 -12.53 9.34
CA ASN A 614 18.54 -11.93 10.02
C ASN A 614 17.27 -12.81 9.92
N PRO A 615 16.78 -13.37 11.04
CA PRO A 615 15.60 -14.23 11.02
C PRO A 615 14.32 -13.48 10.66
N ASN A 616 14.31 -12.14 10.80
CA ASN A 616 13.12 -11.34 10.53
C ASN A 616 12.67 -11.39 9.06
N VAL A 617 13.54 -11.80 8.13
CA VAL A 617 13.17 -12.03 6.71
C VAL A 617 12.06 -13.08 6.58
N PHE A 618 11.99 -14.02 7.52
CA PHE A 618 11.03 -15.12 7.54
C PHE A 618 9.82 -14.88 8.45
N THR A 619 9.77 -13.73 9.13
CA THR A 619 8.63 -13.30 9.95
C THR A 619 7.98 -12.02 9.42
N GLY A 620 8.59 -11.40 8.40
CA GLY A 620 8.02 -10.26 7.72
C GLY A 620 9.01 -9.49 6.85
N VAL A 621 8.59 -8.29 6.43
CA VAL A 621 9.40 -7.48 5.51
C VAL A 621 10.41 -6.65 6.29
N VAL A 622 11.69 -6.91 6.05
CA VAL A 622 12.80 -6.19 6.67
C VAL A 622 13.08 -4.88 5.91
N LYS A 623 13.11 -3.75 6.62
CA LYS A 623 13.39 -2.45 6.00
C LYS A 623 14.53 -1.71 6.67
N ILE A 624 15.31 -0.98 5.86
CA ILE A 624 16.22 0.04 6.37
C ILE A 624 15.42 1.20 6.99
N ARG A 625 16.00 1.88 7.98
CA ARG A 625 15.34 3.02 8.63
C ARG A 625 15.16 4.18 7.63
N LYS A 626 14.08 4.95 7.77
CA LYS A 626 13.85 6.15 6.95
C LYS A 626 15.00 7.15 7.05
N GLY A 627 15.55 7.35 8.25
CA GLY A 627 16.71 8.21 8.46
C GLY A 627 17.97 7.72 7.76
N THR A 628 18.21 6.40 7.74
CA THR A 628 19.25 5.77 6.92
C THR A 628 19.03 6.06 5.43
N SER A 629 17.80 5.90 4.92
CA SER A 629 17.48 6.23 3.52
C SER A 629 17.77 7.70 3.19
N CYS A 630 17.34 8.64 4.04
CA CYS A 630 17.64 10.07 3.86
C CYS A 630 19.16 10.32 3.84
N LYS A 631 19.91 9.68 4.76
CA LYS A 631 21.37 9.79 4.82
C LYS A 631 22.04 9.27 3.55
N LEU A 632 21.61 8.12 3.04
CA LEU A 632 22.12 7.55 1.79
C LEU A 632 21.84 8.46 0.60
N ILE A 633 20.62 8.98 0.48
CA ILE A 633 20.24 9.91 -0.60
C ILE A 633 21.09 11.19 -0.57
N LEU A 634 21.28 11.78 0.61
CA LEU A 634 22.07 13.01 0.77
C LEU A 634 23.57 12.79 0.52
N ARG A 635 24.07 11.58 0.78
CA ARG A 635 25.50 11.23 0.70
C ARG A 635 25.86 10.37 -0.49
N THR A 636 25.05 10.41 -1.55
CA THR A 636 25.36 9.71 -2.80
C THR A 636 25.44 10.75 -3.90
N ASN A 637 26.61 11.39 -4.03
CA ASN A 637 26.84 12.46 -5.01
C ASN A 637 28.03 12.20 -5.94
N ASN A 638 28.90 11.27 -5.59
CA ASN A 638 30.07 10.90 -6.40
C ASN A 638 30.50 9.45 -6.08
N LEU A 639 31.40 8.92 -6.92
CA LEU A 639 31.85 7.54 -6.82
C LEU A 639 32.58 7.23 -5.50
N ASP A 640 33.31 8.20 -4.93
CA ASP A 640 34.01 7.99 -3.66
C ASP A 640 33.04 7.81 -2.48
N GLU A 641 31.90 8.52 -2.48
CA GLU A 641 30.84 8.32 -1.48
C GLU A 641 30.08 6.99 -1.67
N VAL A 642 29.89 6.56 -2.92
CA VAL A 642 29.38 5.21 -3.23
C VAL A 642 30.34 4.15 -2.70
N HIS A 643 31.64 4.29 -2.98
CA HIS A 643 32.68 3.38 -2.49
C HIS A 643 32.68 3.31 -0.96
N GLU A 644 32.61 4.45 -0.27
CA GLU A 644 32.51 4.46 1.19
C GLU A 644 31.31 3.64 1.68
N THR A 645 30.15 3.80 1.05
CA THR A 645 28.92 3.10 1.46
C THR A 645 29.04 1.59 1.28
N PHE A 646 29.47 1.13 0.10
CA PHE A 646 29.71 -0.28 -0.17
C PHE A 646 30.78 -0.87 0.75
N TYR A 647 31.84 -0.11 1.06
CA TYR A 647 32.87 -0.52 2.00
C TYR A 647 32.32 -0.74 3.42
N ILE A 648 31.54 0.20 3.93
CA ILE A 648 30.96 0.14 5.28
C ILE A 648 30.02 -1.06 5.41
N PHE A 649 29.09 -1.24 4.46
CA PHE A 649 28.13 -2.35 4.55
C PHE A 649 28.76 -3.71 4.29
N SER A 650 29.76 -3.82 3.41
CA SER A 650 30.51 -5.08 3.23
C SER A 650 31.28 -5.45 4.49
N LYS A 651 31.88 -4.47 5.19
CA LYS A 651 32.48 -4.71 6.52
C LYS A 651 31.47 -5.15 7.57
N ALA A 652 30.26 -4.57 7.55
CA ALA A 652 29.20 -4.96 8.49
C ALA A 652 28.76 -6.41 8.26
N ILE A 653 28.61 -6.84 7.01
CA ILE A 653 28.31 -8.23 6.63
C ILE A 653 29.44 -9.17 7.08
N ILE A 654 30.71 -8.83 6.80
CA ILE A 654 31.87 -9.60 7.29
C ILE A 654 31.83 -9.74 8.83
N SER A 655 31.52 -8.65 9.54
CA SER A 655 31.44 -8.68 11.00
C SER A 655 30.32 -9.60 11.50
N LYS A 656 29.17 -9.63 10.82
CA LYS A 656 28.06 -10.54 11.14
C LYS A 656 28.44 -11.99 10.88
N ALA A 657 29.05 -12.27 9.73
CA ALA A 657 29.51 -13.60 9.34
C ALA A 657 30.53 -14.16 10.36
N LYS A 658 31.54 -13.35 10.73
CA LYS A 658 32.53 -13.71 11.76
C LYS A 658 31.90 -13.94 13.13
N LYS A 659 30.92 -13.12 13.51
CA LYS A 659 30.19 -13.28 14.78
C LYS A 659 29.39 -14.58 14.82
N GLN A 660 28.71 -14.94 13.73
CA GLN A 660 27.99 -16.21 13.62
C GLN A 660 28.96 -17.40 13.74
N GLN A 661 30.08 -17.35 13.00
CA GLN A 661 31.10 -18.40 13.06
C GLN A 661 31.70 -18.55 14.47
N ALA A 662 32.01 -17.44 15.14
CA ALA A 662 32.51 -17.45 16.52
C ALA A 662 31.49 -17.97 17.53
N ALA A 663 30.19 -17.83 17.25
CA ALA A 663 29.11 -18.41 18.03
C ALA A 663 28.86 -19.91 17.73
N GLY A 664 29.70 -20.54 16.89
CA GLY A 664 29.60 -21.94 16.51
C GLY A 664 28.56 -22.25 15.43
N VAL A 665 28.00 -21.22 14.76
CA VAL A 665 27.09 -21.41 13.63
C VAL A 665 27.89 -21.78 12.40
N VAL A 666 27.54 -22.89 11.76
CA VAL A 666 28.15 -23.33 10.50
C VAL A 666 27.34 -22.77 9.34
N ASP A 667 27.83 -21.72 8.69
CA ASP A 667 27.25 -21.16 7.46
C ASP A 667 27.97 -21.77 6.24
N PRO A 668 27.30 -22.58 5.40
CA PRO A 668 27.91 -23.19 4.22
C PRO A 668 28.41 -22.17 3.18
N SER A 669 27.85 -20.96 3.17
CA SER A 669 28.23 -19.89 2.25
C SER A 669 29.41 -19.04 2.76
N TYR A 670 29.84 -19.20 4.01
CA TYR A 670 30.79 -18.31 4.70
C TYR A 670 32.02 -17.93 3.86
N ALA A 671 32.73 -18.90 3.30
CA ALA A 671 33.95 -18.64 2.53
C ALA A 671 33.69 -17.82 1.26
N ARG A 672 32.53 -18.07 0.61
CA ARG A 672 32.09 -17.34 -0.57
C ARG A 672 31.65 -15.92 -0.19
N THR A 673 30.92 -15.76 0.92
CA THR A 673 30.54 -14.47 1.49
C THR A 673 31.77 -13.60 1.78
N MET A 674 32.77 -14.19 2.46
CA MET A 674 34.02 -13.50 2.76
C MET A 674 34.73 -13.06 1.48
N LYS A 675 34.87 -13.95 0.49
CA LYS A 675 35.49 -13.62 -0.80
C LYS A 675 34.77 -12.50 -1.55
N ALA A 676 33.44 -12.55 -1.62
CA ALA A 676 32.63 -11.52 -2.28
C ALA A 676 32.81 -10.16 -1.59
N CYS A 677 32.69 -10.11 -0.25
CA CYS A 677 32.90 -8.90 0.52
C CYS A 677 34.33 -8.37 0.42
N ASP A 678 35.35 -9.23 0.51
CA ASP A 678 36.76 -8.82 0.39
C ASP A 678 37.04 -8.23 -1.00
N THR A 679 36.47 -8.80 -2.05
CA THR A 679 36.52 -8.22 -3.41
C THR A 679 35.91 -6.80 -3.41
N ILE A 680 34.73 -6.62 -2.82
CA ILE A 680 34.11 -5.28 -2.72
C ILE A 680 35.00 -4.32 -1.92
N LEU A 681 35.61 -4.77 -0.83
CA LEU A 681 36.54 -3.96 -0.04
C LEU A 681 37.75 -3.51 -0.88
N GLU A 682 38.36 -4.41 -1.64
CA GLU A 682 39.50 -4.08 -2.52
C GLU A 682 39.16 -2.98 -3.53
N TRP A 683 38.00 -3.10 -4.19
CA TRP A 683 37.51 -2.10 -5.15
C TRP A 683 37.24 -0.74 -4.52
N THR A 684 36.71 -0.73 -3.29
CA THR A 684 36.18 0.48 -2.65
C THR A 684 37.15 1.16 -1.68
N GLN A 685 38.23 0.48 -1.26
CA GLN A 685 39.17 0.93 -0.24
C GLN A 685 39.78 2.31 -0.54
N ALA A 686 40.15 2.57 -1.79
CA ALA A 686 40.76 3.83 -2.19
C ALA A 686 39.78 5.01 -2.07
N GLY A 687 38.54 4.84 -2.54
CA GLY A 687 37.48 5.86 -2.43
C GLY A 687 37.08 6.09 -0.97
N TYR A 688 36.92 5.01 -0.20
CA TYR A 688 36.69 5.08 1.24
C TYR A 688 37.77 5.88 1.98
N ASN A 689 39.05 5.64 1.67
CA ASN A 689 40.17 6.36 2.28
C ASN A 689 40.16 7.86 1.94
N ARG A 690 39.83 8.22 0.70
CA ARG A 690 39.68 9.62 0.27
C ARG A 690 38.53 10.30 1.01
N GLN A 691 37.36 9.68 1.10
CA GLN A 691 36.21 10.24 1.85
C GLN A 691 36.51 10.40 3.33
N THR A 692 37.12 9.38 3.95
CA THR A 692 37.48 9.42 5.36
C THR A 692 38.43 10.58 5.63
N ARG A 693 39.41 10.83 4.75
CA ARG A 693 40.31 12.00 4.85
C ARG A 693 39.57 13.31 4.63
N ALA A 694 38.72 13.40 3.61
CA ALA A 694 37.94 14.59 3.29
C ALA A 694 37.01 15.02 4.45
N ARG A 695 36.51 14.06 5.24
CA ARG A 695 35.66 14.31 6.41
C ARG A 695 36.41 14.71 7.68
N ARG A 696 37.73 14.48 7.76
CA ARG A 696 38.52 14.88 8.95
C ARG A 696 38.49 16.39 9.18
N VAL A 697 38.60 17.18 8.12
CA VAL A 697 38.62 18.65 8.22
C VAL A 697 37.26 19.20 8.72
N PRO A 698 36.12 18.84 8.10
CA PRO A 698 34.79 19.18 8.62
C PRO A 698 34.56 18.70 10.06
N LEU A 699 34.99 17.48 10.40
CA LEU A 699 34.85 16.93 11.74
C LEU A 699 35.61 17.76 12.79
N ILE A 700 36.85 18.15 12.49
CA ILE A 700 37.67 19.00 13.39
C ILE A 700 37.02 20.38 13.55
N LEU A 701 36.55 20.99 12.45
CA LEU A 701 35.88 22.29 12.47
C LEU A 701 34.57 22.24 13.27
N SER A 702 33.76 21.21 13.08
CA SER A 702 32.54 21.00 13.86
C SER A 702 32.82 20.75 15.33
N GLY A 703 33.88 20.00 15.67
CA GLY A 703 34.33 19.84 17.05
C GLY A 703 34.73 21.16 17.69
N GLY A 704 35.44 22.03 16.95
CA GLY A 704 35.77 23.39 17.39
C GLY A 704 34.54 24.26 17.63
N LEU A 705 33.54 24.19 16.74
CA LEU A 705 32.26 24.92 16.87
C LEU A 705 31.44 24.46 18.08
N LEU A 706 31.41 23.15 18.36
CA LEU A 706 30.75 22.60 19.55
C LEU A 706 31.47 23.00 20.84
N ALA A 707 32.81 23.00 20.83
CA ALA A 707 33.59 23.50 21.96
C ALA A 707 33.32 25.00 22.23
N ALA A 708 33.21 25.80 21.17
CA ALA A 708 32.83 27.21 21.27
C ALA A 708 31.40 27.38 21.81
N ALA A 709 30.44 26.55 21.37
CA ALA A 709 29.06 26.56 21.89
C ALA A 709 29.02 26.25 23.39
N GLY A 710 29.79 25.25 23.83
CA GLY A 710 29.96 24.94 25.25
C GLY A 710 30.55 26.11 26.04
N MET A 711 31.60 26.76 25.52
CA MET A 711 32.20 27.94 26.16
C MET A 711 31.23 29.13 26.26
N VAL A 712 30.34 29.33 25.27
CA VAL A 712 29.30 30.38 25.34
C VAL A 712 28.21 30.04 26.37
N ALA A 713 27.83 28.76 26.49
CA ALA A 713 26.84 28.31 27.45
C ALA A 713 27.33 28.40 28.91
N PHE A 714 28.62 28.13 29.15
CA PHE A 714 29.23 28.09 30.49
C PHE A 714 30.12 29.30 30.83
N GLY A 715 30.32 30.23 29.88
CA GLY A 715 31.21 31.38 30.03
C GLY A 715 30.62 32.55 30.83
N SER A 716 31.43 33.12 31.72
CA SER A 716 31.14 34.30 32.53
C SER A 716 31.25 35.60 31.71
N SER A 717 30.32 35.85 30.79
CA SER A 717 30.17 37.14 30.11
C SER A 717 28.82 37.81 30.41
N SER A 718 28.80 39.15 30.31
CA SER A 718 27.74 40.08 30.74
C SER A 718 26.48 40.11 29.87
N SER A 719 26.25 39.11 29.01
CA SER A 719 25.07 39.04 28.14
C SER A 719 23.90 38.27 28.77
N SER A 720 22.65 38.59 28.42
CA SER A 720 21.46 37.92 28.96
C SER A 720 21.37 36.44 28.55
N SER A 721 20.63 35.64 29.34
CA SER A 721 20.48 34.18 29.16
C SER A 721 19.94 33.81 27.78
N ASP A 722 19.00 34.59 27.26
CA ASP A 722 18.35 34.32 25.97
C ASP A 722 19.32 34.52 24.80
N THR A 723 20.20 35.51 24.89
CA THR A 723 21.22 35.75 23.85
C THR A 723 22.29 34.65 23.85
N LYS A 724 22.70 34.14 25.02
CA LYS A 724 23.62 33.00 25.12
C LYS A 724 23.00 31.72 24.57
N GLY A 725 21.71 31.47 24.87
CA GLY A 725 20.95 30.35 24.33
C GLY A 725 20.86 30.39 22.80
N ALA A 726 20.56 31.56 22.23
CA ALA A 726 20.49 31.74 20.78
C ALA A 726 21.85 31.53 20.07
N ILE A 727 22.94 32.08 20.62
CA ILE A 727 24.29 31.91 20.05
C ILE A 727 24.76 30.45 20.17
N GLY A 728 24.51 29.81 21.31
CA GLY A 728 24.82 28.39 21.51
C GLY A 728 24.05 27.50 20.54
N ALA A 729 22.75 27.72 20.36
CA ALA A 729 21.93 26.99 19.40
C ALA A 729 22.41 27.21 17.94
N ALA A 730 22.79 28.44 17.58
CA ALA A 730 23.32 28.75 16.26
C ALA A 730 24.67 28.05 15.99
N LEU A 731 25.58 28.00 16.97
CA LEU A 731 26.87 27.31 16.85
C LEU A 731 26.70 25.79 16.76
N VAL A 732 25.77 25.19 17.52
CA VAL A 732 25.42 23.77 17.40
C VAL A 732 24.82 23.46 16.03
N GLY A 733 23.90 24.30 15.54
CA GLY A 733 23.33 24.17 14.20
C GLY A 733 24.40 24.29 13.11
N THR A 734 25.33 25.24 13.24
CA THR A 734 26.45 25.44 12.30
C THR A 734 27.41 24.25 12.34
N ALA A 735 27.72 23.71 13.52
CA ALA A 735 28.55 22.51 13.66
C ALA A 735 27.90 21.30 12.96
N GLY A 736 26.58 21.12 13.09
CA GLY A 736 25.82 20.10 12.38
C GLY A 736 25.88 20.26 10.86
N LEU A 737 25.74 21.50 10.37
CA LEU A 737 25.84 21.81 8.93
C LEU A 737 27.25 21.59 8.38
N VAL A 738 28.30 22.06 9.07
CA VAL A 738 29.70 21.86 8.66
C VAL A 738 30.04 20.37 8.66
N TYR A 739 29.58 19.60 9.65
CA TYR A 739 29.85 18.15 9.69
C TYR A 739 29.14 17.42 8.54
N THR A 740 27.92 17.85 8.22
CA THR A 740 27.07 17.18 7.23
C THR A 740 27.43 17.56 5.80
N PHE A 741 27.85 18.80 5.55
CA PHE A 741 28.06 19.36 4.21
C PHE A 741 29.47 19.86 3.94
N GLY A 742 30.33 19.97 4.95
CA GLY A 742 31.70 20.47 4.77
C GLY A 742 32.54 19.59 3.85
N SER A 743 32.27 18.28 3.79
CA SER A 743 32.91 17.38 2.81
C SER A 743 32.43 17.62 1.39
N SER A 744 31.17 18.04 1.21
CA SER A 744 30.59 18.38 -0.09
C SER A 744 31.07 19.74 -0.61
N ALA A 745 31.59 20.62 0.25
CA ALA A 745 32.24 21.88 -0.12
C ALA A 745 33.72 21.70 -0.47
N LEU A 746 34.39 20.68 0.08
CA LEU A 746 35.77 20.28 -0.24
C LEU A 746 35.87 19.49 -1.57
N ARG A 747 34.96 19.76 -2.52
CA ARG A 747 34.92 19.14 -3.85
C ARG A 747 36.28 19.27 -4.53
N SER A 748 37.03 18.17 -4.51
CA SER A 748 38.19 17.97 -5.36
C SER A 748 37.89 16.75 -6.23
N GLY A 749 37.64 17.00 -7.53
CA GLY A 749 37.92 16.02 -8.59
C GLY A 749 36.92 14.90 -8.88
N SER A 750 35.60 15.06 -8.70
CA SER A 750 34.64 13.97 -9.00
C SER A 750 34.51 13.58 -10.48
N GLY A 751 35.11 14.30 -11.43
CA GLY A 751 35.05 14.01 -12.88
C GLY A 751 33.66 14.20 -13.53
N LEU A 752 32.59 14.01 -12.75
CA LEU A 752 31.19 14.24 -13.10
C LEU A 752 30.93 15.72 -13.40
N LYS A 753 30.04 15.96 -14.36
CA LYS A 753 29.57 17.27 -14.82
C LYS A 753 28.07 17.38 -14.66
N THR A 754 27.54 18.57 -14.46
CA THR A 754 26.08 18.75 -14.44
C THR A 754 25.51 18.64 -15.86
N ALA A 755 24.20 18.38 -15.96
CA ALA A 755 23.52 18.37 -17.25
C ALA A 755 23.68 19.71 -18.01
N ASP A 756 23.67 20.83 -17.29
CA ASP A 756 23.87 22.17 -17.85
C ASP A 756 25.30 22.36 -18.41
N GLU A 757 26.31 21.76 -17.79
CA GLU A 757 27.71 21.82 -18.27
C GLU A 757 27.91 20.98 -19.54
N LEU A 758 27.19 19.86 -19.65
CA LEU A 758 27.24 18.97 -20.80
C LEU A 758 26.44 19.53 -21.98
N SER A 759 25.29 20.16 -21.73
CA SER A 759 24.40 20.69 -22.78
C SER A 759 24.91 21.98 -23.45
N LYS A 760 25.96 22.61 -22.89
CA LYS A 760 26.63 23.81 -23.46
C LYS A 760 27.73 23.47 -24.48
N LYS A 761 28.03 22.19 -24.67
CA LYS A 761 28.95 21.68 -25.70
C LYS A 761 28.15 21.08 -26.85
#